data_AF-A0A0N1HZ56-F1
#
_entry.id   AF-A0A0N1HZ56-F1
#
_cell.length_a   1.000
_cell.length_b   1.000
_cell.length_c   1.000
_cell.angle_alpha   90.00
_cell.angle_beta   90.00
_cell.angle_gamma   90.00
#
_symmetry.space_group_name_H-M   'P 1'
#
loop_
_entity.id
_entity.type
_entity.pdbx_description
1 polymer ?
#
loop_
_entity_poly.entity_id
_entity_poly.type
_entity_poly.pdbx_seq_one_letter_code
_entity_poly.pdbx_strand_id
1 'polypeptide(L)'
;MRASTAASSGDGAAAADESAAATAAANTASSSSEPSAPLFTPEEDKLFQAIVEECNTFHDCERQHQEVLMTLESDEVLDQFRAEYEGLHSSLMHSHEGEGRLLRKCSDLQSDIQACIEKAVAAAELTVGDQRTIAHLRSEIERTSNKLVRVREKEAQLKEAVLALKREIAAQQTKAQEPVELPAQEAAFQSLRHLHETVQKEEDRLVQQLRGTTFDVTTTQRRIAALLESNAANERELQALKDSIAAKEEEAQRILELKGEKEEELRAMRATVARRVAYYASQQQTLDTLADDRERNGQELRETKREEARLTEEHQGVCRQLQHVNTALQECNEENDMWQRRAQERTVELKTQQANVASAHTRYIKAQKVSEALQKRNAVVEQQKGDQLEKQREDTALLKQGEAALMRARQLFSAEQHTLSSVKAEMNVLQQNIAGEAEQQQRNAAWLAEKRGQLHVMERTLTASEEHNQFTRQELYIVTQEAETHEAEAKRCAFQCAHLLSDIERLQGELAQQEARLGDTEAQIKQQQLLLDAMVAERNTYTSHYDQLKHGLSEQQHQFGLLLSQIRAVKNAVQKREHEVKVEGARIQLLKQQQKDVERQLADYQRRTSKKHRVADLLVQELCQLRSVLSDAEEETARQQRQCRDVQQERNVLHRQVTDRAAELDGLYERVHTQQSFLQRNEAIYADQAREREHLEYQTTQFAQQLAQMREFLKRLPDLQVMLNNATRELQREKVRVRALLDEAERPVNVHPYRDLISAEPETYALVQRVQKLQRVLVQRRQEMEEKEATIRAVEQSYMKSKAAVAHQPGPEIAEQLSAYQQNLVKKQQQMRQMQETLSFFRAQMDQFKARHDVLRERLADMGKQYAAQRAEEEKQARARGASGDGATPDVGDAGGDNSAGADAAAETPVYRGFVAPAYPTAATDKSAQVSGDQSN
;
A
#
# COMPACT_ATOMS: atom_id res chain seq x y z
N MET A 1 46.36 -48.74 -18.96
CA MET A 1 46.99 -49.63 -17.95
C MET A 1 45.86 -50.07 -17.00
N ARG A 2 45.64 -51.37 -16.79
CA ARG A 2 46.08 -52.16 -15.61
C ARG A 2 45.67 -51.53 -14.26
N ALA A 3 44.98 -52.22 -13.34
CA ALA A 3 44.44 -53.59 -13.38
C ALA A 3 43.43 -53.87 -12.23
N SER A 4 42.80 -55.06 -12.24
CA SER A 4 42.21 -55.76 -11.06
C SER A 4 40.91 -55.16 -10.48
N THR A 5 39.89 -55.90 -10.00
CA THR A 5 39.47 -57.34 -9.97
C THR A 5 38.01 -57.35 -9.47
N ALA A 6 37.13 -58.36 -9.61
CA ALA A 6 37.13 -59.66 -10.28
C ALA A 6 35.66 -60.05 -10.64
N ALA A 7 35.47 -61.13 -11.41
CA ALA A 7 34.17 -61.81 -11.59
C ALA A 7 34.23 -63.21 -10.90
N SER A 8 33.31 -64.18 -10.98
CA SER A 8 32.04 -64.38 -11.72
C SER A 8 31.31 -65.64 -11.19
N SER A 9 29.98 -65.61 -11.03
CA SER A 9 29.03 -66.73 -11.18
C SER A 9 27.59 -66.28 -10.84
N GLY A 10 26.51 -66.88 -11.35
CA GLY A 10 26.40 -67.88 -12.43
C GLY A 10 24.95 -68.39 -12.60
N ASP A 11 24.48 -68.45 -13.85
CA ASP A 11 23.27 -69.12 -14.39
C ASP A 11 21.86 -68.73 -13.87
N GLY A 12 20.89 -68.62 -14.80
CA GLY A 12 19.52 -68.15 -14.48
C GLY A 12 18.45 -68.07 -15.60
N ALA A 13 18.67 -68.68 -16.77
CA ALA A 13 17.68 -69.02 -17.82
C ALA A 13 16.70 -67.95 -18.43
N ALA A 14 16.81 -67.82 -19.77
CA ALA A 14 15.70 -67.79 -20.75
C ALA A 14 14.53 -66.76 -20.66
N ALA A 15 14.73 -65.62 -21.32
CA ALA A 15 14.03 -65.18 -22.55
C ALA A 15 12.47 -65.07 -22.67
N ALA A 16 12.11 -64.00 -23.40
CA ALA A 16 10.88 -63.73 -24.18
C ALA A 16 9.75 -62.90 -23.52
N ASP A 17 9.31 -61.90 -24.31
CA ASP A 17 8.10 -61.07 -24.29
C ASP A 17 7.42 -60.67 -22.96
N GLU A 18 7.31 -59.36 -22.74
CA GLU A 18 5.98 -58.76 -22.50
C GLU A 18 5.91 -57.28 -22.91
N SER A 19 4.71 -56.81 -23.27
CA SER A 19 4.46 -55.48 -23.84
C SER A 19 3.99 -54.47 -22.78
N ALA A 20 4.69 -53.33 -22.68
CA ALA A 20 4.38 -52.32 -21.67
C ALA A 20 3.34 -51.28 -22.16
N ALA A 21 2.07 -51.40 -21.72
CA ALA A 21 1.16 -50.26 -21.59
C ALA A 21 -0.06 -50.53 -20.69
N ALA A 22 -0.41 -49.55 -19.85
CA ALA A 22 -1.75 -49.30 -19.30
C ALA A 22 -2.47 -50.39 -18.47
N THR A 23 -2.14 -50.49 -17.17
CA THR A 23 -3.15 -50.71 -16.10
C THR A 23 -2.62 -50.32 -14.72
N ALA A 24 -3.09 -49.20 -14.14
CA ALA A 24 -2.72 -48.78 -12.78
C ALA A 24 -3.77 -47.81 -12.18
N ALA A 25 -4.82 -48.34 -11.55
CA ALA A 25 -5.87 -47.51 -10.93
C ALA A 25 -6.65 -48.25 -9.81
N ALA A 26 -5.95 -48.74 -8.78
CA ALA A 26 -6.59 -49.28 -7.57
C ALA A 26 -5.69 -49.18 -6.33
N ASN A 27 -5.96 -48.24 -5.42
CA ASN A 27 -5.87 -48.49 -3.98
C ASN A 27 -6.49 -47.38 -3.10
N THR A 28 -7.07 -47.83 -1.98
CA THR A 28 -7.25 -47.13 -0.69
C THR A 28 -7.76 -45.67 -0.68
N ALA A 29 -9.08 -45.51 -0.52
CA ALA A 29 -9.70 -44.32 0.08
C ALA A 29 -11.02 -44.68 0.80
N SER A 30 -10.95 -45.55 1.82
CA SER A 30 -12.10 -45.97 2.61
C SER A 30 -12.44 -44.95 3.71
N SER A 31 -13.11 -43.86 3.35
CA SER A 31 -13.58 -42.85 4.31
C SER A 31 -14.81 -43.34 5.08
N SER A 32 -14.59 -43.96 6.24
CA SER A 32 -15.65 -44.21 7.22
C SER A 32 -16.10 -42.89 7.85
N SER A 33 -17.20 -42.32 7.34
CA SER A 33 -17.86 -41.18 7.99
C SER A 33 -18.57 -41.68 9.25
N GLU A 34 -17.92 -41.52 10.41
CA GLU A 34 -18.58 -41.71 11.70
C GLU A 34 -19.76 -40.72 11.83
N PRO A 35 -20.88 -41.13 12.45
CA PRO A 35 -21.99 -40.20 12.71
C PRO A 35 -21.51 -39.08 13.64
N SER A 36 -21.76 -37.83 13.25
CA SER A 36 -21.33 -36.65 13.98
C SER A 36 -21.80 -36.67 15.43
N ALA A 37 -20.92 -36.29 16.36
CA ALA A 37 -21.26 -36.06 17.75
C ALA A 37 -22.45 -35.07 17.88
N PRO A 38 -23.28 -35.18 18.94
CA PRO A 38 -24.37 -34.24 19.18
C PRO A 38 -23.82 -32.81 19.29
N LEU A 39 -24.53 -31.85 18.70
CA LEU A 39 -24.05 -30.46 18.56
C LEU A 39 -24.04 -29.67 19.89
N PHE A 40 -24.72 -30.21 20.90
CA PHE A 40 -24.73 -29.72 22.28
C PHE A 40 -24.42 -30.89 23.23
N THR A 41 -23.77 -30.57 24.34
CA THR A 41 -23.57 -31.51 25.45
C THR A 41 -24.85 -31.62 26.30
N PRO A 42 -25.06 -32.75 27.00
CA PRO A 42 -26.18 -32.90 27.94
C PRO A 42 -26.03 -32.07 29.22
N GLU A 43 -25.10 -31.11 29.26
CA GLU A 43 -24.99 -30.07 30.28
C GLU A 43 -25.50 -28.72 29.73
N GLU A 44 -25.17 -28.39 28.48
CA GLU A 44 -25.72 -27.22 27.78
C GLU A 44 -27.25 -27.29 27.59
N ASP A 45 -27.80 -28.46 27.24
CA ASP A 45 -29.27 -28.65 27.17
C ASP A 45 -29.95 -28.41 28.54
N LYS A 46 -29.29 -28.76 29.66
CA LYS A 46 -29.82 -28.51 31.01
C LYS A 46 -29.74 -27.05 31.39
N LEU A 47 -28.66 -26.37 31.03
CA LEU A 47 -28.51 -24.92 31.22
C LEU A 47 -29.58 -24.15 30.43
N PHE A 48 -29.87 -24.57 29.20
CA PHE A 48 -30.96 -23.98 28.41
C PHE A 48 -32.33 -24.21 29.06
N GLN A 49 -32.61 -25.41 29.56
CA GLN A 49 -33.85 -25.71 30.29
C GLN A 49 -33.99 -24.86 31.57
N ALA A 50 -32.93 -24.70 32.36
CA ALA A 50 -32.95 -23.85 33.56
C ALA A 50 -33.26 -22.38 33.23
N ILE A 51 -32.66 -21.82 32.17
CA ILE A 51 -32.94 -20.44 31.72
C ILE A 51 -34.39 -20.28 31.27
N VAL A 52 -34.99 -21.30 30.63
CA VAL A 52 -36.41 -21.31 30.27
C VAL A 52 -37.30 -21.38 31.52
N GLU A 53 -36.94 -22.15 32.55
CA GLU A 53 -37.65 -22.19 33.83
C GLU A 53 -37.60 -20.83 34.56
N GLU A 54 -36.42 -20.20 34.65
CA GLU A 54 -36.22 -18.86 35.24
C GLU A 54 -37.04 -17.78 34.50
N CYS A 55 -37.17 -17.86 33.19
CA CYS A 55 -38.00 -16.91 32.44
C CYS A 55 -39.51 -17.09 32.67
N ASN A 56 -39.96 -18.26 33.12
CA ASN A 56 -41.37 -18.53 33.42
C ASN A 56 -41.80 -18.07 34.82
N THR A 57 -40.88 -18.06 35.81
CA THR A 57 -41.16 -17.60 37.19
C THR A 57 -41.26 -16.08 37.33
N PHE A 58 -40.96 -15.31 36.28
CA PHE A 58 -41.06 -13.85 36.23
C PHE A 58 -42.42 -13.28 36.66
N HIS A 59 -43.51 -14.03 36.51
CA HIS A 59 -44.85 -13.66 37.01
C HIS A 59 -44.90 -13.39 38.53
N ASP A 60 -44.06 -14.06 39.34
CA ASP A 60 -43.97 -13.76 40.77
C ASP A 60 -43.26 -12.42 41.04
N CYS A 61 -42.38 -11.99 40.14
CA CYS A 61 -41.74 -10.68 40.18
C CYS A 61 -42.69 -9.56 39.75
N GLU A 62 -43.55 -9.79 38.74
CA GLU A 62 -44.67 -8.87 38.41
C GLU A 62 -45.60 -8.69 39.61
N ARG A 63 -45.97 -9.78 40.29
CA ARG A 63 -46.88 -9.71 41.45
C ARG A 63 -46.26 -8.93 42.61
N GLN A 64 -44.98 -9.14 42.91
CA GLN A 64 -44.23 -8.36 43.90
C GLN A 64 -44.13 -6.87 43.50
N HIS A 65 -43.94 -6.56 42.22
CA HIS A 65 -43.93 -5.18 41.74
C HIS A 65 -45.30 -4.49 41.94
N GLN A 66 -46.39 -5.18 41.61
CA GLN A 66 -47.75 -4.68 41.85
C GLN A 66 -48.04 -4.50 43.35
N GLU A 67 -47.63 -5.45 44.20
CA GLU A 67 -47.73 -5.33 45.65
C GLU A 67 -46.97 -4.08 46.17
N VAL A 68 -45.79 -3.77 45.62
CA VAL A 68 -45.04 -2.54 45.96
C VAL A 68 -45.75 -1.28 45.46
N LEU A 69 -46.23 -1.22 44.21
CA LEU A 69 -46.96 -0.05 43.70
C LEU A 69 -48.20 0.27 44.54
N MET A 70 -48.97 -0.74 44.94
CA MET A 70 -50.14 -0.57 45.82
C MET A 70 -49.79 -0.02 47.21
N THR A 71 -48.55 -0.18 47.68
CA THR A 71 -48.10 0.49 48.92
C THR A 71 -47.66 1.94 48.69
N LEU A 72 -46.97 2.21 47.57
CA LEU A 72 -46.53 3.55 47.19
C LEU A 72 -47.69 4.48 46.82
N GLU A 73 -48.83 3.93 46.40
CA GLU A 73 -50.08 4.67 46.14
C GLU A 73 -50.66 5.47 47.33
N SER A 74 -50.11 5.31 48.53
CA SER A 74 -50.61 5.92 49.76
C SER A 74 -49.82 7.16 50.26
N ASP A 75 -48.74 7.56 49.59
CA ASP A 75 -47.85 8.63 50.05
C ASP A 75 -47.43 9.58 48.90
N GLU A 76 -48.08 10.75 48.81
CA GLU A 76 -47.86 11.78 47.78
C GLU A 76 -46.39 12.27 47.69
N VAL A 77 -45.59 12.09 48.75
CA VAL A 77 -44.16 12.46 48.75
C VAL A 77 -43.33 11.51 47.86
N LEU A 78 -43.81 10.28 47.64
CA LEU A 78 -43.11 9.24 46.91
C LEU A 78 -43.53 9.09 45.44
N ASP A 79 -44.48 9.89 44.94
CA ASP A 79 -44.96 9.81 43.54
C ASP A 79 -43.84 9.97 42.48
N GLN A 80 -42.78 10.73 42.78
CA GLN A 80 -41.62 10.84 41.88
C GLN A 80 -40.82 9.53 41.83
N PHE A 81 -40.61 8.88 42.98
CA PHE A 81 -39.95 7.58 43.06
C PHE A 81 -40.82 6.48 42.43
N ARG A 82 -42.15 6.55 42.62
CA ARG A 82 -43.12 5.68 41.95
C ARG A 82 -42.99 5.78 40.43
N ALA A 83 -42.98 6.99 39.87
CA ALA A 83 -42.84 7.19 38.42
C ALA A 83 -41.51 6.65 37.86
N GLU A 84 -40.40 6.82 38.59
CA GLU A 84 -39.11 6.20 38.22
C GLU A 84 -39.13 4.67 38.33
N TYR A 85 -39.81 4.12 39.34
CA TYR A 85 -39.95 2.68 39.58
C TYR A 85 -40.87 1.99 38.56
N GLU A 86 -41.98 2.63 38.16
CA GLU A 86 -42.85 2.21 37.05
C GLU A 86 -42.10 2.29 35.70
N GLY A 87 -41.25 3.31 35.49
CA GLY A 87 -40.38 3.42 34.31
C GLY A 87 -39.29 2.33 34.26
N LEU A 88 -38.70 1.99 35.40
CA LEU A 88 -37.72 0.90 35.53
C LEU A 88 -38.39 -0.46 35.26
N HIS A 89 -39.57 -0.71 35.83
CA HIS A 89 -40.33 -1.93 35.56
C HIS A 89 -40.77 -2.01 34.10
N SER A 90 -41.25 -0.92 33.49
CA SER A 90 -41.57 -0.87 32.06
C SER A 90 -40.37 -1.23 31.18
N SER A 91 -39.15 -0.85 31.61
CA SER A 91 -37.90 -1.20 30.93
C SER A 91 -37.55 -2.69 31.12
N LEU A 92 -37.73 -3.22 32.33
CA LEU A 92 -37.53 -4.64 32.67
C LEU A 92 -38.51 -5.54 31.89
N MET A 93 -39.79 -5.17 31.83
CA MET A 93 -40.82 -5.81 31.01
C MET A 93 -40.40 -5.90 29.55
N HIS A 94 -39.87 -4.82 28.97
CA HIS A 94 -39.45 -4.82 27.58
C HIS A 94 -38.19 -5.68 27.34
N SER A 95 -37.31 -5.83 28.34
CA SER A 95 -36.20 -6.79 28.33
C SER A 95 -36.71 -8.23 28.37
N HIS A 96 -37.60 -8.56 29.32
CA HIS A 96 -38.19 -9.89 29.45
C HIS A 96 -39.00 -10.30 28.22
N GLU A 97 -39.79 -9.40 27.62
CA GLU A 97 -40.42 -9.67 26.32
C GLU A 97 -39.37 -9.92 25.22
N GLY A 98 -38.22 -9.23 25.26
CA GLY A 98 -37.10 -9.42 24.34
C GLY A 98 -36.46 -10.80 24.49
N GLU A 99 -36.12 -11.17 25.72
CA GLU A 99 -35.54 -12.46 26.13
C GLU A 99 -36.51 -13.62 25.83
N GLY A 100 -37.79 -13.49 26.17
CA GLY A 100 -38.83 -14.46 25.80
C GLY A 100 -39.05 -14.58 24.28
N ARG A 101 -38.84 -13.50 23.50
CA ARG A 101 -38.82 -13.54 22.02
C ARG A 101 -37.53 -14.17 21.46
N LEU A 102 -36.43 -14.17 22.20
CA LEU A 102 -35.19 -14.88 21.87
C LEU A 102 -35.29 -16.36 22.22
N LEU A 103 -35.71 -16.71 23.43
CA LEU A 103 -35.86 -18.11 23.89
C LEU A 103 -36.85 -18.90 23.04
N ARG A 104 -37.98 -18.30 22.62
CA ARG A 104 -38.89 -18.93 21.64
C ARG A 104 -38.16 -19.28 20.35
N LYS A 105 -37.42 -18.34 19.75
CA LYS A 105 -36.62 -18.60 18.53
C LYS A 105 -35.53 -19.65 18.76
N CYS A 106 -34.90 -19.68 19.93
CA CYS A 106 -33.92 -20.72 20.27
C CYS A 106 -34.58 -22.10 20.37
N SER A 107 -35.77 -22.19 20.96
CA SER A 107 -36.56 -23.42 21.04
C SER A 107 -37.10 -23.86 19.67
N ASP A 108 -37.60 -22.93 18.85
CA ASP A 108 -38.01 -23.16 17.46
C ASP A 108 -36.83 -23.72 16.64
N LEU A 109 -35.64 -23.09 16.74
CA LEU A 109 -34.42 -23.55 16.07
C LEU A 109 -33.92 -24.90 16.61
N GLN A 110 -34.02 -25.16 17.92
CA GLN A 110 -33.66 -26.46 18.50
C GLN A 110 -34.60 -27.56 17.99
N SER A 111 -35.89 -27.27 17.84
CA SER A 111 -36.88 -28.17 17.24
C SER A 111 -36.63 -28.41 15.75
N ASP A 112 -36.34 -27.36 14.97
CA ASP A 112 -35.96 -27.48 13.56
C ASP A 112 -34.66 -28.30 13.38
N ILE A 113 -33.67 -28.10 14.25
CA ILE A 113 -32.42 -28.87 14.26
C ILE A 113 -32.70 -30.35 14.58
N GLN A 114 -33.51 -30.65 15.62
CA GLN A 114 -33.92 -32.01 15.93
C GLN A 114 -34.66 -32.67 14.76
N ALA A 115 -35.63 -31.98 14.16
CA ALA A 115 -36.37 -32.45 12.99
C ALA A 115 -35.48 -32.59 11.74
N CYS A 116 -34.37 -31.85 11.63
CA CYS A 116 -33.35 -32.05 10.59
C CYS A 116 -32.45 -33.26 10.87
N ILE A 117 -32.09 -33.51 12.13
CA ILE A 117 -31.34 -34.70 12.56
C ILE A 117 -32.17 -35.97 12.30
N GLU A 118 -33.44 -35.99 12.68
CA GLU A 118 -34.36 -37.10 12.39
C GLU A 118 -34.47 -37.41 10.89
N LYS A 119 -34.62 -36.37 10.06
CA LYS A 119 -34.64 -36.51 8.59
C LYS A 119 -33.31 -37.01 8.03
N ALA A 120 -32.19 -36.60 8.60
CA ALA A 120 -30.86 -37.06 8.21
C ALA A 120 -30.62 -38.54 8.59
N VAL A 121 -31.08 -38.96 9.77
CA VAL A 121 -31.04 -40.37 10.21
C VAL A 121 -31.94 -41.23 9.32
N ALA A 122 -33.19 -40.82 9.08
CA ALA A 122 -34.10 -41.56 8.19
C ALA A 122 -33.58 -41.64 6.74
N ALA A 123 -32.92 -40.60 6.24
CA ALA A 123 -32.24 -40.63 4.94
C ALA A 123 -31.04 -41.59 4.95
N ALA A 124 -30.24 -41.61 6.02
CA ALA A 124 -29.13 -42.56 6.15
C ALA A 124 -29.64 -44.02 6.17
N GLU A 125 -30.68 -44.31 6.95
CA GLU A 125 -31.32 -45.64 6.98
C GLU A 125 -31.86 -46.06 5.61
N LEU A 126 -32.49 -45.15 4.86
CA LEU A 126 -32.91 -45.37 3.48
C LEU A 126 -31.71 -45.72 2.58
N THR A 127 -30.61 -44.96 2.63
CA THR A 127 -29.43 -45.29 1.80
C THR A 127 -28.78 -46.63 2.16
N VAL A 128 -28.82 -47.05 3.43
CA VAL A 128 -28.39 -48.39 3.86
C VAL A 128 -29.36 -49.47 3.37
N GLY A 129 -30.66 -49.17 3.33
CA GLY A 129 -31.68 -50.00 2.67
C GLY A 129 -31.39 -50.19 1.18
N ASP A 130 -31.16 -49.10 0.45
CA ASP A 130 -30.87 -49.11 -0.98
C ASP A 130 -29.55 -49.83 -1.31
N GLN A 131 -28.51 -49.69 -0.48
CA GLN A 131 -27.29 -50.48 -0.63
C GLN A 131 -27.56 -52.00 -0.51
N ARG A 132 -28.48 -52.41 0.39
CA ARG A 132 -28.89 -53.82 0.53
C ARG A 132 -29.73 -54.31 -0.64
N THR A 133 -30.66 -53.51 -1.16
CA THR A 133 -31.47 -53.89 -2.34
C THR A 133 -30.62 -53.93 -3.60
N ILE A 134 -29.69 -52.98 -3.81
CA ILE A 134 -28.71 -53.00 -4.91
C ILE A 134 -27.81 -54.23 -4.81
N ALA A 135 -27.35 -54.62 -3.63
CA ALA A 135 -26.59 -55.86 -3.44
C ALA A 135 -27.42 -57.11 -3.77
N HIS A 136 -28.70 -57.16 -3.37
CA HIS A 136 -29.60 -58.25 -3.72
C HIS A 136 -29.79 -58.35 -5.24
N LEU A 137 -30.16 -57.24 -5.88
CA LEU A 137 -30.38 -57.16 -7.32
C LEU A 137 -29.13 -57.52 -8.14
N ARG A 138 -27.92 -57.12 -7.70
CA ARG A 138 -26.66 -57.56 -8.30
C ARG A 138 -26.51 -59.08 -8.21
N SER A 139 -26.77 -59.68 -7.04
CA SER A 139 -26.73 -61.14 -6.90
C SER A 139 -27.78 -61.86 -7.77
N GLU A 140 -28.92 -61.23 -8.07
CA GLU A 140 -29.93 -61.77 -8.96
C GLU A 140 -29.58 -61.61 -10.45
N ILE A 141 -28.91 -60.51 -10.82
CA ILE A 141 -28.32 -60.32 -12.15
C ILE A 141 -27.23 -61.38 -12.41
N GLU A 142 -26.38 -61.67 -11.41
CA GLU A 142 -25.40 -62.76 -11.51
C GLU A 142 -26.07 -64.14 -11.61
N ARG A 143 -27.10 -64.43 -10.79
CA ARG A 143 -27.86 -65.69 -10.87
C ARG A 143 -28.58 -65.84 -12.23
N THR A 144 -29.13 -64.77 -12.79
CA THR A 144 -29.85 -64.80 -14.08
C THR A 144 -28.89 -64.85 -15.26
N SER A 145 -27.75 -64.16 -15.21
CA SER A 145 -26.64 -64.31 -16.16
C SER A 145 -26.12 -65.75 -16.20
N ASN A 146 -25.84 -66.34 -15.03
CA ASN A 146 -25.40 -67.75 -14.94
C ASN A 146 -26.48 -68.75 -15.41
N LYS A 147 -27.78 -68.43 -15.24
CA LYS A 147 -28.87 -69.21 -15.88
C LYS A 147 -28.86 -69.03 -17.40
N LEU A 148 -28.65 -67.82 -17.92
CA LEU A 148 -28.60 -67.52 -19.36
C LEU A 148 -27.43 -68.23 -20.05
N VAL A 149 -26.25 -68.27 -19.42
CA VAL A 149 -25.09 -69.05 -19.91
C VAL A 149 -25.45 -70.53 -20.00
N ARG A 150 -26.00 -71.12 -18.93
CA ARG A 150 -26.45 -72.52 -18.92
C ARG A 150 -27.57 -72.83 -19.92
N VAL A 151 -28.40 -71.84 -20.26
CA VAL A 151 -29.41 -71.98 -21.34
C VAL A 151 -28.73 -71.94 -22.71
N ARG A 152 -27.77 -71.04 -22.95
CA ARG A 152 -27.00 -70.97 -24.21
C ARG A 152 -26.15 -72.22 -24.45
N GLU A 153 -25.54 -72.78 -23.40
CA GLU A 153 -24.81 -74.07 -23.46
C GLU A 153 -25.75 -75.21 -23.89
N LYS A 154 -26.94 -75.30 -23.28
CA LYS A 154 -27.97 -76.28 -23.68
C LYS A 154 -28.51 -76.02 -25.09
N GLU A 155 -28.65 -74.76 -25.48
CA GLU A 155 -29.10 -74.38 -26.82
C GLU A 155 -28.07 -74.77 -27.89
N ALA A 156 -26.77 -74.67 -27.59
CA ALA A 156 -25.70 -75.18 -28.45
C ALA A 156 -25.76 -76.72 -28.57
N GLN A 157 -25.85 -77.44 -27.46
CA GLN A 157 -26.00 -78.90 -27.44
C GLN A 157 -27.24 -79.38 -28.21
N LEU A 158 -28.37 -78.67 -28.09
CA LEU A 158 -29.59 -78.96 -28.84
C LEU A 158 -29.44 -78.64 -30.34
N LYS A 159 -28.71 -77.60 -30.73
CA LYS A 159 -28.40 -77.31 -32.14
C LYS A 159 -27.51 -78.39 -32.75
N GLU A 160 -26.53 -78.91 -32.02
CA GLU A 160 -25.71 -80.04 -32.45
C GLU A 160 -26.55 -81.32 -32.60
N ALA A 161 -27.43 -81.64 -31.65
CA ALA A 161 -28.35 -82.76 -31.74
C ALA A 161 -29.32 -82.66 -32.93
N VAL A 162 -29.86 -81.46 -33.21
CA VAL A 162 -30.70 -81.21 -34.40
C VAL A 162 -29.90 -81.37 -35.70
N LEU A 163 -28.61 -81.04 -35.72
CA LEU A 163 -27.73 -81.30 -36.87
C LEU A 163 -27.36 -82.79 -37.02
N ALA A 164 -27.43 -83.60 -35.97
CA ALA A 164 -27.33 -85.06 -36.08
C ALA A 164 -28.62 -85.64 -36.69
N LEU A 165 -29.79 -85.36 -36.09
CA LEU A 165 -31.09 -85.88 -36.54
C LEU A 165 -31.44 -85.50 -37.99
N LYS A 166 -31.03 -84.30 -38.45
CA LYS A 166 -31.21 -83.89 -39.86
C LYS A 166 -30.40 -84.72 -40.86
N ARG A 167 -29.29 -85.33 -40.45
CA ARG A 167 -28.50 -86.27 -41.29
C ARG A 167 -29.16 -87.65 -41.36
N GLU A 168 -29.78 -88.09 -40.27
CA GLU A 168 -30.50 -89.38 -40.21
C GLU A 168 -31.79 -89.37 -41.03
N ILE A 169 -32.55 -88.26 -41.01
CA ILE A 169 -33.76 -88.10 -41.83
C ILE A 169 -33.42 -88.18 -43.33
N ALA A 170 -32.32 -87.55 -43.77
CA ALA A 170 -31.85 -87.63 -45.15
C ALA A 170 -31.45 -89.06 -45.57
N ALA A 171 -31.00 -89.90 -44.63
CA ALA A 171 -30.65 -91.30 -44.87
C ALA A 171 -31.88 -92.24 -44.92
N GLN A 172 -33.03 -91.83 -44.38
CA GLN A 172 -34.28 -92.62 -44.41
C GLN A 172 -35.18 -92.25 -45.61
N GLN A 173 -35.15 -91.00 -46.07
CA GLN A 173 -35.96 -90.53 -47.21
C GLN A 173 -35.58 -91.14 -48.57
N THR A 174 -34.50 -91.93 -48.65
CA THR A 174 -34.00 -92.58 -49.87
C THR A 174 -34.35 -94.08 -49.97
N LYS A 175 -35.24 -94.60 -49.11
CA LYS A 175 -35.56 -96.05 -49.03
C LYS A 175 -37.06 -96.41 -49.01
N ALA A 176 -37.94 -95.58 -49.58
CA ALA A 176 -39.38 -95.87 -49.62
C ALA A 176 -40.08 -95.36 -50.90
N GLN A 177 -40.21 -96.24 -51.90
CA GLN A 177 -41.13 -96.10 -53.05
C GLN A 177 -41.29 -97.46 -53.79
N GLU A 178 -42.37 -97.60 -54.57
CA GLU A 178 -42.81 -98.77 -55.38
C GLU A 178 -43.53 -99.92 -54.58
N PRO A 179 -44.41 -100.77 -55.21
CA PRO A 179 -45.82 -100.42 -55.52
C PRO A 179 -46.84 -101.59 -55.30
N VAL A 180 -47.86 -101.74 -56.18
CA VAL A 180 -48.87 -102.84 -56.35
C VAL A 180 -50.21 -102.71 -55.58
N GLU A 181 -51.40 -103.10 -56.08
CA GLU A 181 -52.14 -102.81 -57.36
C GLU A 181 -53.52 -103.57 -57.46
N LEU A 182 -54.55 -102.92 -58.04
CA LEU A 182 -55.58 -103.44 -59.00
C LEU A 182 -56.65 -104.51 -58.53
N PRO A 183 -57.56 -105.05 -59.41
CA PRO A 183 -58.72 -104.32 -59.99
C PRO A 183 -60.05 -105.14 -60.16
N ALA A 184 -61.05 -104.54 -60.85
CA ALA A 184 -62.04 -105.09 -61.83
C ALA A 184 -62.78 -106.43 -61.55
N GLN A 185 -64.12 -106.52 -61.48
CA GLN A 185 -65.21 -106.21 -62.45
C GLN A 185 -65.60 -107.40 -63.37
N GLU A 186 -66.68 -108.13 -63.05
CA GLU A 186 -67.60 -108.74 -64.04
C GLU A 186 -68.92 -109.25 -63.42
N ALA A 187 -69.96 -108.41 -63.38
CA ALA A 187 -71.34 -108.80 -63.00
C ALA A 187 -72.41 -107.84 -63.60
N ALA A 188 -72.09 -107.19 -64.72
CA ALA A 188 -72.53 -105.83 -65.09
C ALA A 188 -74.00 -105.62 -65.49
N PHE A 189 -74.88 -106.64 -65.40
CA PHE A 189 -76.25 -106.56 -65.98
C PHE A 189 -77.41 -106.78 -65.00
N GLN A 190 -77.31 -107.68 -64.01
CA GLN A 190 -78.25 -107.62 -62.87
C GLN A 190 -77.94 -106.40 -61.98
N SER A 191 -76.64 -106.12 -61.85
CA SER A 191 -76.14 -104.89 -61.25
C SER A 191 -76.58 -103.63 -61.99
N LEU A 192 -77.12 -103.63 -63.21
CA LEU A 192 -77.62 -102.37 -63.83
C LEU A 192 -78.93 -101.85 -63.21
N ARG A 193 -79.79 -102.74 -62.68
CA ARG A 193 -80.99 -102.31 -61.92
C ARG A 193 -80.67 -102.00 -60.48
N HIS A 194 -79.81 -102.80 -59.84
CA HIS A 194 -79.28 -102.41 -58.54
C HIS A 194 -78.39 -101.17 -58.62
N LEU A 195 -77.70 -100.89 -59.74
CA LEU A 195 -76.98 -99.63 -59.96
C LEU A 195 -77.97 -98.47 -59.97
N HIS A 196 -79.19 -98.57 -60.49
CA HIS A 196 -80.06 -97.41 -60.40
C HIS A 196 -80.39 -97.04 -58.94
N GLU A 197 -80.52 -98.04 -58.05
CA GLU A 197 -80.71 -97.81 -56.61
C GLU A 197 -79.42 -97.52 -55.84
N THR A 198 -78.27 -98.13 -56.19
CA THR A 198 -76.99 -97.90 -55.51
C THR A 198 -76.35 -96.63 -56.02
N VAL A 199 -76.47 -96.27 -57.30
CA VAL A 199 -76.14 -94.94 -57.84
C VAL A 199 -77.06 -93.89 -57.26
N GLN A 200 -78.35 -94.13 -57.00
CA GLN A 200 -79.13 -93.17 -56.21
C GLN A 200 -78.61 -93.04 -54.76
N LYS A 201 -78.24 -94.14 -54.10
CA LYS A 201 -77.66 -94.11 -52.74
C LYS A 201 -76.21 -93.60 -52.71
N GLU A 202 -75.49 -93.69 -53.81
CA GLU A 202 -74.12 -93.18 -54.02
C GLU A 202 -74.15 -91.74 -54.50
N GLU A 203 -75.16 -91.31 -55.25
CA GLU A 203 -75.47 -89.92 -55.55
C GLU A 203 -75.92 -89.22 -54.26
N ASP A 204 -76.80 -89.81 -53.44
CA ASP A 204 -77.11 -89.30 -52.10
C ASP A 204 -75.87 -89.26 -51.19
N ARG A 205 -74.99 -90.27 -51.22
CA ARG A 205 -73.72 -90.26 -50.46
C ARG A 205 -72.72 -89.26 -51.00
N LEU A 206 -72.59 -89.11 -52.31
CA LEU A 206 -71.71 -88.12 -52.96
C LEU A 206 -72.27 -86.72 -52.79
N VAL A 207 -73.59 -86.53 -52.75
CA VAL A 207 -74.25 -85.28 -52.38
C VAL A 207 -74.07 -85.01 -50.89
N GLN A 208 -74.07 -86.02 -50.01
CA GLN A 208 -73.70 -85.85 -48.59
C GLN A 208 -72.20 -85.55 -48.41
N GLN A 209 -71.31 -86.16 -49.20
CA GLN A 209 -69.87 -85.88 -49.21
C GLN A 209 -69.55 -84.54 -49.88
N LEU A 210 -70.32 -84.10 -50.87
CA LEU A 210 -70.26 -82.75 -51.45
C LEU A 210 -70.82 -81.72 -50.48
N ARG A 211 -71.89 -82.03 -49.73
CA ARG A 211 -72.38 -81.17 -48.63
C ARG A 211 -71.37 -81.12 -47.48
N GLY A 212 -70.70 -82.22 -47.16
CA GLY A 212 -69.61 -82.28 -46.19
C GLY A 212 -68.41 -81.46 -46.65
N THR A 213 -67.85 -81.74 -47.82
CA THR A 213 -66.71 -81.00 -48.36
C THR A 213 -67.03 -79.54 -48.70
N THR A 214 -68.26 -79.16 -49.07
CA THR A 214 -68.65 -77.74 -49.17
C THR A 214 -68.87 -77.09 -47.80
N PHE A 215 -69.28 -77.83 -46.78
CA PHE A 215 -69.25 -77.35 -45.39
C PHE A 215 -67.80 -77.15 -44.90
N ASP A 216 -66.90 -78.09 -45.19
CA ASP A 216 -65.48 -77.99 -44.87
C ASP A 216 -64.79 -76.88 -45.67
N VAL A 217 -65.14 -76.69 -46.94
CA VAL A 217 -64.68 -75.55 -47.76
C VAL A 217 -65.24 -74.23 -47.21
N THR A 218 -66.52 -74.13 -46.82
CA THR A 218 -67.04 -72.87 -46.26
C THR A 218 -66.56 -72.61 -44.84
N THR A 219 -66.20 -73.62 -44.04
CA THR A 219 -65.59 -73.43 -42.70
C THR A 219 -64.10 -73.12 -42.80
N THR A 220 -63.36 -73.72 -43.73
CA THR A 220 -61.98 -73.31 -44.03
C THR A 220 -61.92 -71.93 -44.68
N GLN A 221 -62.85 -71.56 -45.58
CA GLN A 221 -62.99 -70.20 -46.09
C GLN A 221 -63.30 -69.21 -44.96
N ARG A 222 -64.23 -69.52 -44.05
CA ARG A 222 -64.49 -68.70 -42.85
C ARG A 222 -63.26 -68.58 -41.95
N ARG A 223 -62.48 -69.65 -41.78
CA ARG A 223 -61.22 -69.63 -41.03
C ARG A 223 -60.13 -68.82 -41.73
N ILE A 224 -60.04 -68.87 -43.05
CA ILE A 224 -59.13 -68.04 -43.86
C ILE A 224 -59.54 -66.58 -43.78
N ALA A 225 -60.84 -66.26 -43.89
CA ALA A 225 -61.35 -64.90 -43.71
C ALA A 225 -61.02 -64.36 -42.30
N ALA A 226 -61.29 -65.12 -41.24
CA ALA A 226 -60.93 -64.72 -39.87
C ALA A 226 -59.41 -64.58 -39.65
N LEU A 227 -58.57 -65.37 -40.33
CA LEU A 227 -57.11 -65.23 -40.30
C LEU A 227 -56.62 -64.02 -41.12
N LEU A 228 -57.29 -63.65 -42.21
CA LEU A 228 -57.01 -62.44 -42.98
C LEU A 228 -57.46 -61.18 -42.23
N GLU A 229 -58.62 -61.22 -41.56
CA GLU A 229 -59.09 -60.17 -40.66
C GLU A 229 -58.15 -60.01 -39.45
N SER A 230 -57.71 -61.12 -38.85
CA SER A 230 -56.71 -61.09 -37.77
C SER A 230 -55.35 -60.57 -38.26
N ASN A 231 -54.86 -60.97 -39.43
CA ASN A 231 -53.64 -60.40 -40.00
C ASN A 231 -53.80 -58.90 -40.28
N ALA A 232 -54.93 -58.46 -40.84
CA ALA A 232 -55.20 -57.04 -41.06
C ALA A 232 -55.39 -56.26 -39.74
N ALA A 233 -55.78 -56.90 -38.64
CA ALA A 233 -55.73 -56.30 -37.30
C ALA A 233 -54.28 -56.19 -36.81
N ASN A 234 -53.52 -57.29 -36.84
CA ASN A 234 -52.11 -57.35 -36.45
C ASN A 234 -51.24 -56.37 -37.26
N GLU A 235 -51.53 -56.15 -38.55
CA GLU A 235 -50.84 -55.18 -39.40
C GLU A 235 -51.15 -53.73 -38.99
N ARG A 236 -52.40 -53.41 -38.64
CA ARG A 236 -52.78 -52.10 -38.10
C ARG A 236 -52.19 -51.85 -36.71
N GLU A 237 -52.11 -52.89 -35.87
CA GLU A 237 -51.41 -52.82 -34.58
C GLU A 237 -49.91 -52.63 -34.79
N LEU A 238 -49.28 -53.32 -35.74
CA LEU A 238 -47.88 -53.09 -36.12
C LEU A 238 -47.62 -51.70 -36.71
N GLN A 239 -48.59 -51.12 -37.42
CA GLN A 239 -48.52 -49.73 -37.91
C GLN A 239 -48.62 -48.76 -36.72
N ALA A 240 -49.66 -48.87 -35.88
CA ALA A 240 -49.81 -48.04 -34.68
C ALA A 240 -48.63 -48.15 -33.71
N LEU A 241 -48.01 -49.33 -33.58
CA LEU A 241 -46.78 -49.52 -32.79
C LEU A 241 -45.57 -48.85 -33.45
N LYS A 242 -45.43 -48.89 -34.78
CA LYS A 242 -44.36 -48.17 -35.49
C LYS A 242 -44.53 -46.66 -35.38
N ASP A 243 -45.76 -46.15 -35.53
CA ASP A 243 -46.06 -44.72 -35.41
C ASP A 243 -45.83 -44.24 -33.96
N SER A 244 -46.15 -45.07 -32.96
CA SER A 244 -45.85 -44.84 -31.54
C SER A 244 -44.33 -44.85 -31.26
N ILE A 245 -43.58 -45.77 -31.87
CA ILE A 245 -42.11 -45.81 -31.78
C ILE A 245 -41.50 -44.56 -32.42
N ALA A 246 -41.92 -44.19 -33.64
CA ALA A 246 -41.45 -42.98 -34.32
C ALA A 246 -41.74 -41.71 -33.51
N ALA A 247 -42.95 -41.59 -32.94
CA ALA A 247 -43.29 -40.48 -32.04
C ALA A 247 -42.41 -40.44 -30.77
N LYS A 248 -42.04 -41.61 -30.22
CA LYS A 248 -41.14 -41.73 -29.07
C LYS A 248 -39.67 -41.47 -29.44
N GLU A 249 -39.25 -41.79 -30.65
CA GLU A 249 -37.95 -41.42 -31.20
C GLU A 249 -37.84 -39.90 -31.44
N GLU A 250 -38.88 -39.26 -31.97
CA GLU A 250 -38.96 -37.80 -32.07
C GLU A 250 -38.97 -37.13 -30.68
N GLU A 251 -39.75 -37.63 -29.72
CA GLU A 251 -39.69 -37.15 -28.33
C GLU A 251 -38.29 -37.28 -27.74
N ALA A 252 -37.61 -38.41 -27.95
CA ALA A 252 -36.25 -38.63 -27.48
C ALA A 252 -35.23 -37.69 -28.15
N GLN A 253 -35.36 -37.42 -29.45
CA GLN A 253 -34.54 -36.45 -30.18
C GLN A 253 -34.71 -35.04 -29.62
N ARG A 254 -35.95 -34.56 -29.46
CA ARG A 254 -36.24 -33.24 -28.85
C ARG A 254 -35.70 -33.13 -27.42
N ILE A 255 -35.76 -34.22 -26.64
CA ILE A 255 -35.17 -34.27 -25.29
C ILE A 255 -33.63 -34.25 -25.33
N LEU A 256 -33.00 -34.82 -26.35
CA LEU A 256 -31.54 -34.75 -26.56
C LEU A 256 -31.09 -33.36 -27.01
N GLU A 257 -31.84 -32.71 -27.91
CA GLU A 257 -31.60 -31.33 -28.35
C GLU A 257 -31.69 -30.35 -27.16
N LEU A 258 -32.79 -30.40 -26.40
CA LEU A 258 -32.96 -29.61 -25.17
C LEU A 258 -31.87 -29.88 -24.13
N LYS A 259 -31.38 -31.13 -24.01
CA LYS A 259 -30.22 -31.44 -23.16
C LYS A 259 -28.94 -30.80 -23.71
N GLY A 260 -28.71 -30.83 -25.02
CA GLY A 260 -27.59 -30.16 -25.68
C GLY A 260 -27.57 -28.66 -25.37
N GLU A 261 -28.70 -27.97 -25.58
CA GLU A 261 -28.87 -26.56 -25.23
C GLU A 261 -28.55 -26.28 -23.75
N LYS A 262 -29.06 -27.10 -22.82
CA LYS A 262 -28.80 -26.93 -21.38
C LYS A 262 -27.37 -27.28 -20.98
N GLU A 263 -26.71 -28.22 -21.66
CA GLU A 263 -25.28 -28.43 -21.48
C GLU A 263 -24.45 -27.25 -22.02
N GLU A 264 -24.85 -26.61 -23.13
CA GLU A 264 -24.19 -25.41 -23.65
C GLU A 264 -24.40 -24.19 -22.74
N GLU A 265 -25.61 -23.97 -22.21
CA GLU A 265 -25.87 -23.00 -21.14
C GLU A 265 -24.98 -23.27 -19.91
N LEU A 266 -24.84 -24.53 -19.49
CA LEU A 266 -23.96 -24.90 -18.37
C LEU A 266 -22.48 -24.72 -18.70
N ARG A 267 -22.03 -24.99 -19.92
CA ARG A 267 -20.65 -24.70 -20.39
C ARG A 267 -20.38 -23.19 -20.39
N ALA A 268 -21.31 -22.39 -20.91
CA ALA A 268 -21.22 -20.94 -20.93
C ALA A 268 -21.20 -20.36 -19.50
N MET A 269 -22.10 -20.81 -18.63
CA MET A 269 -22.13 -20.40 -17.23
C MET A 269 -20.84 -20.77 -16.51
N ARG A 270 -20.33 -22.01 -16.66
CA ARG A 270 -19.01 -22.43 -16.14
C ARG A 270 -17.87 -21.54 -16.66
N ALA A 271 -17.89 -21.17 -17.94
CA ALA A 271 -16.90 -20.25 -18.51
C ALA A 271 -17.00 -18.82 -17.93
N THR A 272 -18.20 -18.30 -17.66
CA THR A 272 -18.35 -16.99 -16.97
C THR A 272 -17.90 -17.06 -15.51
N VAL A 273 -18.16 -18.17 -14.81
CA VAL A 273 -17.67 -18.41 -13.45
C VAL A 273 -16.13 -18.50 -13.45
N ALA A 274 -15.53 -19.25 -14.37
CA ALA A 274 -14.07 -19.33 -14.51
C ALA A 274 -13.44 -17.95 -14.80
N ARG A 275 -14.04 -17.13 -15.68
CA ARG A 275 -13.61 -15.74 -15.91
C ARG A 275 -13.73 -14.87 -14.66
N ARG A 276 -14.81 -15.02 -13.87
CA ARG A 276 -14.98 -14.30 -12.60
C ARG A 276 -13.96 -14.74 -11.54
N VAL A 277 -13.69 -16.04 -11.42
CA VAL A 277 -12.67 -16.58 -10.51
C VAL A 277 -11.27 -16.08 -10.90
N ALA A 278 -10.92 -16.08 -12.20
CA ALA A 278 -9.66 -15.53 -12.68
C ALA A 278 -9.55 -14.00 -12.42
N TYR A 279 -10.64 -13.26 -12.57
CA TYR A 279 -10.70 -11.83 -12.24
C TYR A 279 -10.54 -11.57 -10.74
N TYR A 280 -11.20 -12.36 -9.88
CA TYR A 280 -11.00 -12.25 -8.44
C TYR A 280 -9.59 -12.65 -8.02
N ALA A 281 -9.00 -13.68 -8.62
CA ALA A 281 -7.61 -14.07 -8.37
C ALA A 281 -6.61 -12.96 -8.77
N SER A 282 -6.83 -12.28 -9.90
CA SER A 282 -5.98 -11.15 -10.28
C SER A 282 -6.21 -9.93 -9.38
N GLN A 283 -7.43 -9.66 -8.92
CA GLN A 283 -7.67 -8.65 -7.90
C GLN A 283 -7.00 -9.00 -6.57
N GLN A 284 -7.07 -10.25 -6.13
CA GLN A 284 -6.39 -10.74 -4.93
C GLN A 284 -4.89 -10.45 -5.02
N GLN A 285 -4.23 -10.85 -6.11
CA GLN A 285 -2.82 -10.55 -6.36
C GLN A 285 -2.49 -9.05 -6.36
N THR A 286 -3.39 -8.19 -6.87
CA THR A 286 -3.21 -6.72 -6.76
C THR A 286 -3.41 -6.19 -5.33
N LEU A 287 -4.26 -6.82 -4.52
CA LEU A 287 -4.44 -6.45 -3.11
C LEU A 287 -3.24 -6.92 -2.27
N ASP A 288 -2.71 -8.10 -2.54
CA ASP A 288 -1.55 -8.68 -1.87
C ASP A 288 -0.29 -7.85 -2.17
N THR A 289 -0.04 -7.49 -3.44
CA THR A 289 1.06 -6.58 -3.81
C THR A 289 0.90 -5.17 -3.23
N LEU A 290 -0.33 -4.65 -3.13
CA LEU A 290 -0.61 -3.39 -2.43
C LEU A 290 -0.51 -3.51 -0.89
N ALA A 291 -0.56 -4.70 -0.31
CA ALA A 291 -0.30 -4.94 1.11
C ALA A 291 1.21 -4.96 1.37
N ASP A 292 1.96 -5.74 0.59
CA ASP A 292 3.42 -5.74 0.51
C ASP A 292 3.99 -4.31 0.42
N ASP A 293 3.50 -3.51 -0.53
CA ASP A 293 3.96 -2.13 -0.72
C ASP A 293 3.61 -1.23 0.47
N ARG A 294 2.45 -1.44 1.13
CA ARG A 294 2.12 -0.73 2.38
C ARG A 294 3.05 -1.12 3.52
N GLU A 295 3.50 -2.37 3.60
CA GLU A 295 4.49 -2.78 4.58
C GLU A 295 5.86 -2.18 4.30
N ARG A 296 6.32 -2.19 3.04
CA ARG A 296 7.58 -1.54 2.59
C ARG A 296 7.59 -0.04 2.91
N ASN A 297 6.59 0.71 2.43
CA ASN A 297 6.41 2.13 2.75
C ASN A 297 6.29 2.36 4.28
N GLY A 298 5.67 1.42 5.00
CA GLY A 298 5.58 1.44 6.45
C GLY A 298 6.90 1.17 7.17
N GLN A 299 7.84 0.44 6.58
CA GLN A 299 9.19 0.24 7.11
C GLN A 299 10.05 1.47 6.84
N GLU A 300 10.05 1.99 5.62
CA GLU A 300 10.70 3.26 5.23
C GLU A 300 10.24 4.43 6.12
N LEU A 301 8.93 4.55 6.41
CA LEU A 301 8.37 5.56 7.31
C LEU A 301 8.75 5.37 8.78
N ARG A 302 9.21 4.18 9.19
CA ARG A 302 9.79 3.96 10.53
C ARG A 302 11.29 4.27 10.54
N GLU A 303 11.98 4.10 9.42
CA GLU A 303 13.43 4.36 9.31
C GLU A 303 13.72 5.85 9.19
N THR A 304 13.05 6.55 8.27
CA THR A 304 13.05 8.02 8.19
C THR A 304 12.77 8.68 9.55
N LYS A 305 11.77 8.20 10.31
CA LYS A 305 11.49 8.72 11.67
C LYS A 305 12.59 8.45 12.70
N ARG A 306 13.36 7.35 12.57
CA ARG A 306 14.55 7.11 13.41
C ARG A 306 15.70 8.05 13.02
N GLU A 307 15.79 8.42 11.75
CA GLU A 307 16.77 9.39 11.26
C GLU A 307 16.39 10.82 11.64
N GLU A 308 15.12 11.21 11.53
CA GLU A 308 14.58 12.47 12.08
C GLU A 308 14.84 12.58 13.59
N ALA A 309 14.62 11.50 14.36
CA ALA A 309 14.91 11.48 15.79
C ALA A 309 16.42 11.69 16.07
N ARG A 310 17.31 11.01 15.34
CA ARG A 310 18.77 11.21 15.47
C ARG A 310 19.21 12.61 15.08
N LEU A 311 18.73 13.13 13.95
CA LEU A 311 19.06 14.47 13.49
C LEU A 311 18.55 15.55 14.46
N THR A 312 17.37 15.36 15.06
CA THR A 312 16.87 16.28 16.10
C THR A 312 17.64 16.16 17.41
N GLU A 313 18.14 14.98 17.81
CA GLU A 313 19.08 14.82 18.93
C GLU A 313 20.44 15.49 18.64
N GLU A 314 20.99 15.33 17.43
CA GLU A 314 22.24 15.96 16.98
C GLU A 314 22.10 17.49 16.92
N HIS A 315 21.01 18.03 16.35
CA HIS A 315 20.70 19.45 16.36
C HIS A 315 20.54 20.00 17.78
N GLN A 316 19.86 19.28 18.69
CA GLN A 316 19.81 19.66 20.10
C GLN A 316 21.19 19.65 20.76
N GLY A 317 22.05 18.69 20.42
CA GLY A 317 23.44 18.63 20.86
C GLY A 317 24.24 19.86 20.43
N VAL A 318 24.15 20.24 19.16
CA VAL A 318 24.78 21.46 18.61
C VAL A 318 24.20 22.72 19.26
N CYS A 319 22.89 22.79 19.49
CA CYS A 319 22.28 23.92 20.21
C CYS A 319 22.81 24.06 21.65
N ARG A 320 23.00 22.96 22.39
CA ARG A 320 23.62 22.99 23.73
C ARG A 320 25.08 23.43 23.68
N GLN A 321 25.84 22.97 22.68
CA GLN A 321 27.23 23.41 22.46
C GLN A 321 27.31 24.91 22.14
N LEU A 322 26.43 25.40 21.26
CA LEU A 322 26.38 26.82 20.87
C LEU A 322 25.93 27.70 22.05
N GLN A 323 24.98 27.24 22.87
CA GLN A 323 24.63 27.89 24.13
C GLN A 323 25.84 27.99 25.08
N HIS A 324 26.59 26.90 25.27
CA HIS A 324 27.75 26.88 26.16
C HIS A 324 28.92 27.76 25.64
N VAL A 325 29.15 27.81 24.33
CA VAL A 325 30.09 28.75 23.71
C VAL A 325 29.62 30.19 23.92
N ASN A 326 28.31 30.47 23.82
CA ASN A 326 27.76 31.80 24.02
C ASN A 326 27.86 32.25 25.49
N THR A 327 27.63 31.36 26.47
CA THR A 327 27.85 31.70 27.89
C THR A 327 29.33 31.92 28.19
N ALA A 328 30.24 31.09 27.68
CA ALA A 328 31.68 31.31 27.83
C ALA A 328 32.16 32.62 27.19
N LEU A 329 31.54 33.04 26.07
CA LEU A 329 31.82 34.32 25.41
C LEU A 329 31.23 35.50 26.20
N GLN A 330 30.07 35.34 26.84
CA GLN A 330 29.53 36.30 27.81
C GLN A 330 30.44 36.45 29.02
N GLU A 331 30.89 35.36 29.63
CA GLU A 331 31.87 35.35 30.73
C GLU A 331 33.16 36.08 30.33
N CYS A 332 33.73 35.78 29.14
CA CYS A 332 34.90 36.48 28.61
C CYS A 332 34.66 37.98 28.37
N ASN A 333 33.45 38.37 27.96
CA ASN A 333 33.09 39.78 27.80
C ASN A 333 32.95 40.48 29.16
N GLU A 334 32.35 39.84 30.17
CA GLU A 334 32.25 40.37 31.52
C GLU A 334 33.63 40.52 32.18
N GLU A 335 34.54 39.57 31.98
CA GLU A 335 35.94 39.71 32.39
C GLU A 335 36.62 40.90 31.69
N ASN A 336 36.44 41.04 30.36
CA ASN A 336 37.00 42.14 29.59
C ASN A 336 36.46 43.51 30.07
N ASP A 337 35.16 43.60 30.32
CA ASP A 337 34.51 44.77 30.93
C ASP A 337 35.09 45.10 32.31
N MET A 338 35.32 44.09 33.15
CA MET A 338 35.96 44.26 34.47
C MET A 338 37.43 44.69 34.35
N TRP A 339 38.17 44.21 33.35
CA TRP A 339 39.52 44.70 33.06
C TRP A 339 39.53 46.13 32.51
N GLN A 340 38.56 46.50 31.68
CA GLN A 340 38.39 47.88 31.20
C GLN A 340 38.02 48.85 32.33
N ARG A 341 37.12 48.46 33.24
CA ARG A 341 36.79 49.24 34.45
C ARG A 341 38.03 49.44 35.32
N ARG A 342 38.79 48.37 35.62
CA ARG A 342 40.07 48.46 36.34
C ARG A 342 41.09 49.34 35.63
N ALA A 343 41.18 49.28 34.30
CA ALA A 343 42.06 50.16 33.53
C ALA A 343 41.62 51.63 33.64
N GLN A 344 40.32 51.92 33.52
CA GLN A 344 39.77 53.26 33.70
C GLN A 344 40.05 53.80 35.11
N GLU A 345 39.77 53.01 36.16
CA GLU A 345 40.12 53.29 37.56
C GLU A 345 41.60 53.65 37.71
N ARG A 346 42.52 52.82 37.20
CA ARG A 346 43.97 53.11 37.21
C ARG A 346 44.35 54.37 36.42
N THR A 347 43.68 54.68 35.30
CA THR A 347 43.94 55.98 34.61
C THR A 347 43.41 57.18 35.39
N VAL A 348 42.32 57.03 36.16
CA VAL A 348 41.82 58.09 37.06
C VAL A 348 42.76 58.26 38.24
N GLU A 349 43.21 57.17 38.87
CA GLU A 349 44.26 57.22 39.90
C GLU A 349 45.52 57.92 39.36
N LEU A 350 46.04 57.52 38.20
CA LEU A 350 47.21 58.15 37.58
C LEU A 350 46.97 59.64 37.29
N LYS A 351 45.78 60.03 36.81
CA LYS A 351 45.42 61.45 36.63
C LYS A 351 45.37 62.22 37.95
N THR A 352 44.85 61.64 39.03
CA THR A 352 44.87 62.29 40.36
C THR A 352 46.28 62.35 40.94
N GLN A 353 47.12 61.34 40.72
CA GLN A 353 48.54 61.36 41.12
C GLN A 353 49.32 62.39 40.30
N GLN A 354 49.10 62.49 38.99
CA GLN A 354 49.66 63.54 38.13
C GLN A 354 49.20 64.93 38.55
N ALA A 355 47.91 65.11 38.90
CA ALA A 355 47.40 66.38 39.43
C ALA A 355 48.01 66.70 40.81
N ASN A 356 48.21 65.70 41.67
CA ASN A 356 48.89 65.85 42.95
C ASN A 356 50.36 66.25 42.76
N VAL A 357 51.10 65.58 41.87
CA VAL A 357 52.48 65.91 41.50
C VAL A 357 52.56 67.29 40.84
N ALA A 358 51.65 67.66 39.95
CA ALA A 358 51.57 68.99 39.37
C ALA A 358 51.25 70.06 40.43
N SER A 359 50.39 69.76 41.41
CA SER A 359 50.12 70.65 42.54
C SER A 359 51.33 70.77 43.48
N ALA A 360 52.07 69.68 43.70
CA ALA A 360 53.28 69.64 44.50
C ALA A 360 54.44 70.36 43.80
N HIS A 361 54.57 70.23 42.49
CA HIS A 361 55.51 70.98 41.66
C HIS A 361 55.11 72.45 41.57
N THR A 362 53.82 72.78 41.53
CA THR A 362 53.33 74.17 41.64
C THR A 362 53.59 74.74 43.03
N ARG A 363 53.46 73.94 44.10
CA ARG A 363 53.86 74.31 45.47
C ARG A 363 55.38 74.46 45.58
N TYR A 364 56.17 73.62 44.91
CA TYR A 364 57.62 73.72 44.83
C TYR A 364 58.07 74.97 44.07
N ILE A 365 57.51 75.25 42.88
CA ILE A 365 57.75 76.49 42.14
C ILE A 365 57.30 77.69 42.97
N LYS A 366 56.17 77.62 43.70
CA LYS A 366 55.76 78.69 44.63
C LYS A 366 56.72 78.82 45.80
N ALA A 367 57.23 77.74 46.38
CA ALA A 367 58.21 77.75 47.47
C ALA A 367 59.60 78.22 47.01
N GLN A 368 60.02 77.88 45.79
CA GLN A 368 61.23 78.36 45.14
C GLN A 368 61.09 79.84 44.79
N LYS A 369 59.98 80.26 44.17
CA LYS A 369 59.67 81.68 43.94
C LYS A 369 59.49 82.44 45.25
N VAL A 370 59.05 81.81 46.34
CA VAL A 370 59.04 82.40 47.69
C VAL A 370 60.44 82.40 48.31
N SER A 371 61.34 81.47 47.99
CA SER A 371 62.74 81.49 48.41
C SER A 371 63.52 82.59 47.69
N GLU A 372 63.41 82.65 46.36
CA GLU A 372 63.93 83.74 45.52
C GLU A 372 63.29 85.09 45.89
N ALA A 373 61.97 85.10 46.18
CA ALA A 373 61.29 86.29 46.68
C ALA A 373 61.59 86.57 48.16
N LEU A 374 62.11 85.64 48.97
CA LEU A 374 62.62 85.91 50.32
C LEU A 374 64.09 86.33 50.30
N GLN A 375 64.87 85.94 49.29
CA GLN A 375 66.16 86.56 49.00
C GLN A 375 65.93 88.02 48.55
N LYS A 376 65.02 88.24 47.61
CA LYS A 376 64.60 89.59 47.16
C LYS A 376 63.83 90.36 48.24
N ARG A 377 63.06 89.72 49.12
CA ARG A 377 62.33 90.34 50.25
C ARG A 377 63.17 90.45 51.51
N ASN A 378 64.31 89.77 51.64
CA ASN A 378 65.33 90.21 52.59
C ASN A 378 65.91 91.54 52.08
N ALA A 379 66.33 91.60 50.81
CA ALA A 379 66.77 92.86 50.19
C ALA A 379 65.69 93.98 50.15
N VAL A 380 64.39 93.62 50.15
CA VAL A 380 63.26 94.57 50.09
C VAL A 380 62.54 94.74 51.44
N VAL A 381 62.78 93.95 52.50
CA VAL A 381 62.35 94.28 53.89
C VAL A 381 63.33 95.23 54.56
N GLU A 382 64.58 95.26 54.10
CA GLU A 382 65.51 96.38 54.31
C GLU A 382 64.97 97.70 53.72
N GLN A 383 64.02 97.66 52.76
CA GLN A 383 63.39 98.86 52.16
C GLN A 383 61.94 99.09 52.66
N GLN A 384 61.05 98.12 52.50
CA GLN A 384 59.60 98.22 52.72
C GLN A 384 59.15 97.99 54.17
N LYS A 385 60.08 98.00 55.13
CA LYS A 385 59.74 98.46 56.49
C LYS A 385 59.29 99.92 56.51
N GLY A 386 59.53 100.70 55.44
CA GLY A 386 59.01 102.07 55.28
C GLY A 386 57.51 102.17 54.96
N ASP A 387 56.98 101.36 54.04
CA ASP A 387 55.88 101.83 53.18
C ASP A 387 54.49 101.17 53.39
N GLN A 388 54.38 100.03 54.09
CA GLN A 388 53.15 99.21 54.08
C GLN A 388 52.22 99.42 55.29
N LEU A 389 51.57 100.59 55.40
CA LEU A 389 50.57 100.87 56.46
C LEU A 389 49.19 101.38 55.98
N GLU A 390 48.98 101.72 54.70
CA GLU A 390 47.87 102.64 54.36
C GLU A 390 46.55 102.06 53.80
N LYS A 391 46.54 101.14 52.82
CA LYS A 391 45.41 101.05 51.85
C LYS A 391 44.83 99.63 51.60
N GLN A 392 43.76 99.30 52.35
CA GLN A 392 42.78 98.23 52.07
C GLN A 392 41.39 98.70 52.59
N ARG A 393 40.28 98.69 51.80
CA ARG A 393 38.91 98.71 52.37
C ARG A 393 37.64 98.38 51.53
N GLU A 394 37.68 98.07 50.23
CA GLU A 394 36.47 97.96 49.36
C GLU A 394 36.62 96.89 48.23
N ASP A 395 35.71 95.97 47.87
CA ASP A 395 34.43 95.41 48.38
C ASP A 395 33.13 96.27 48.42
N THR A 396 31.90 95.79 48.11
CA THR A 396 31.33 94.75 47.16
C THR A 396 29.77 94.88 47.09
N ALA A 397 29.07 94.49 46.01
CA ALA A 397 27.58 94.61 45.94
C ALA A 397 26.76 93.80 44.87
N LEU A 398 25.69 93.10 45.34
CA LEU A 398 24.30 92.97 44.77
C LEU A 398 23.93 92.03 43.56
N LEU A 399 22.59 91.92 43.30
CA LEU A 399 21.81 90.65 43.36
C LEU A 399 20.43 90.60 42.59
N LYS A 400 19.98 89.37 42.22
CA LYS A 400 18.59 88.78 42.16
C LYS A 400 17.50 89.12 41.10
N GLN A 401 16.78 88.05 40.68
CA GLN A 401 15.41 87.86 40.08
C GLN A 401 15.11 86.32 40.02
N GLY A 402 13.94 85.74 39.69
CA GLY A 402 12.55 86.22 39.45
C GLY A 402 11.67 85.18 38.66
N GLU A 403 10.45 84.82 39.11
CA GLU A 403 9.54 83.80 38.48
C GLU A 403 8.03 84.07 38.75
N ALA A 404 7.08 83.52 37.93
CA ALA A 404 5.78 82.88 38.30
C ALA A 404 4.57 83.07 37.32
N ALA A 405 3.85 81.97 36.97
CA ALA A 405 2.40 81.84 36.66
C ALA A 405 2.09 80.45 36.01
N LEU A 406 1.64 79.38 36.69
CA LEU A 406 0.33 79.10 37.32
C LEU A 406 -0.80 78.78 36.29
N MET A 407 -1.06 77.53 35.85
CA MET A 407 -1.70 76.34 36.49
C MET A 407 -3.22 76.40 36.78
N ARG A 408 -3.89 75.23 36.65
CA ARG A 408 -5.34 74.88 36.86
C ARG A 408 -6.23 75.06 35.61
N ALA A 409 -7.27 74.25 35.36
CA ALA A 409 -7.63 72.86 35.76
C ALA A 409 -8.65 72.32 34.71
N ARG A 410 -8.83 71.03 34.39
CA ARG A 410 -8.95 69.75 35.14
C ARG A 410 -10.25 69.60 35.97
N GLN A 411 -11.30 69.08 35.33
CA GLN A 411 -12.38 68.19 35.83
C GLN A 411 -13.14 67.68 34.58
N LEU A 412 -13.13 66.41 34.14
CA LEU A 412 -13.45 65.10 34.77
C LEU A 412 -14.96 64.89 35.01
N PHE A 413 -15.58 63.70 34.89
CA PHE A 413 -15.32 62.37 34.27
C PHE A 413 -16.58 61.48 34.51
N SER A 414 -16.69 60.28 33.91
CA SER A 414 -17.81 59.28 34.03
C SER A 414 -19.17 59.71 33.42
N ALA A 415 -20.17 58.86 33.12
CA ALA A 415 -20.28 57.38 33.13
C ALA A 415 -21.43 56.90 32.17
N GLU A 416 -21.51 55.66 31.64
CA GLU A 416 -20.45 54.67 31.35
C GLU A 416 -20.85 53.67 30.22
N GLN A 417 -21.87 52.79 30.39
CA GLN A 417 -22.18 51.70 29.43
C GLN A 417 -23.68 51.27 29.32
N HIS A 418 -24.07 50.81 28.12
CA HIS A 418 -25.11 49.83 27.69
C HIS A 418 -26.50 49.79 28.40
N THR A 419 -27.61 49.65 27.67
CA THR A 419 -28.07 48.35 27.13
C THR A 419 -29.21 48.49 26.09
N LEU A 420 -29.54 47.38 25.41
CA LEU A 420 -30.66 47.25 24.47
C LEU A 420 -31.65 46.23 25.05
N SER A 421 -32.90 46.63 25.34
CA SER A 421 -33.93 45.69 25.84
C SER A 421 -35.37 46.14 25.62
N SER A 422 -36.28 45.17 25.73
CA SER A 422 -37.75 45.26 25.85
C SER A 422 -38.59 45.64 24.61
N VAL A 423 -39.55 44.75 24.29
CA VAL A 423 -40.73 44.96 23.45
C VAL A 423 -41.90 44.20 24.09
N LYS A 424 -43.05 44.89 24.29
CA LYS A 424 -44.45 44.40 24.48
C LYS A 424 -45.25 45.40 25.36
N ALA A 425 -46.59 45.46 25.37
CA ALA A 425 -47.61 45.28 24.31
C ALA A 425 -49.03 45.49 24.92
N GLU A 426 -49.83 46.41 24.38
CA GLU A 426 -51.27 46.61 24.68
C GLU A 426 -51.97 47.14 23.38
N MET A 427 -53.18 46.81 22.89
CA MET A 427 -54.28 45.83 23.15
C MET A 427 -55.66 46.48 23.43
N ASN A 428 -56.66 46.19 22.55
CA ASN A 428 -58.16 46.23 22.71
C ASN A 428 -58.99 47.56 22.51
N VAL A 429 -60.25 47.60 21.97
CA VAL A 429 -61.20 46.58 21.35
C VAL A 429 -62.48 47.12 20.59
N LEU A 430 -63.24 46.27 19.77
CA LEU A 430 -64.74 46.19 19.36
C LEU A 430 -64.99 45.31 18.03
N GLN A 431 -66.15 44.87 17.40
CA GLN A 431 -67.65 44.64 17.62
C GLN A 431 -68.51 44.01 16.40
N GLN A 432 -69.53 43.12 16.60
CA GLN A 432 -70.75 42.65 15.77
C GLN A 432 -70.63 41.91 14.37
N ASN A 433 -71.63 41.35 13.58
CA ASN A 433 -73.15 41.30 13.46
C ASN A 433 -73.79 40.03 12.71
N ILE A 434 -75.12 39.97 12.33
CA ILE A 434 -75.98 38.81 11.80
C ILE A 434 -77.31 39.29 11.04
N ALA A 435 -78.32 38.62 10.34
CA ALA A 435 -78.63 37.37 9.52
C ALA A 435 -80.07 37.42 8.78
N GLY A 436 -80.59 36.37 8.03
CA GLY A 436 -82.01 36.22 7.45
C GLY A 436 -82.42 34.94 6.56
N GLU A 437 -83.74 34.43 6.41
CA GLU A 437 -84.32 32.96 6.14
C GLU A 437 -85.79 32.61 5.28
N ALA A 438 -86.67 31.42 5.14
CA ALA A 438 -87.91 30.88 4.07
C ALA A 438 -89.21 29.58 4.13
N GLU A 439 -90.48 29.14 3.29
CA GLU A 439 -91.70 27.81 3.07
C GLU A 439 -93.34 27.48 2.19
N GLN A 440 -94.24 26.27 1.79
CA GLN A 440 -95.94 25.76 1.40
C GLN A 440 -96.92 24.50 0.38
N GLN A 441 -98.37 23.91 0.34
CA GLN A 441 -99.41 22.78 -0.62
C GLN A 441 -101.18 22.12 -0.74
N GLN A 442 -101.98 21.26 -1.75
CA GLN A 442 -103.26 20.03 -2.05
C GLN A 442 -105.06 19.70 -2.51
N ARG A 443 -105.89 18.56 -3.18
CA ARG A 443 -107.56 17.84 -3.32
C ARG A 443 -108.60 17.01 -4.62
N ASN A 444 -109.90 16.22 -5.04
CA ASN A 444 -111.38 15.23 -4.88
C ASN A 444 -112.66 14.50 -6.08
N ALA A 445 -113.80 13.43 -6.09
CA ALA A 445 -115.13 12.81 -7.13
C ALA A 445 -116.47 11.47 -7.13
N ALA A 446 -117.74 11.06 -7.97
CA ALA A 446 -118.94 9.74 -8.16
C ALA A 446 -120.54 9.36 -9.10
N TRP A 447 -121.42 8.11 -9.43
CA TRP A 447 -123.02 7.67 -10.14
C TRP A 447 -124.07 6.16 -10.49
N LEU A 448 -125.46 5.81 -11.11
CA LEU A 448 -126.62 4.47 -11.39
C LEU A 448 -128.10 4.03 -12.45
N ALA A 449 -129.06 2.82 -12.65
CA ALA A 449 -130.50 2.28 -13.57
C ALA A 449 -131.60 0.79 -13.57
N GLU A 450 -132.81 0.00 -14.19
CA GLU A 450 -134.26 -0.38 -15.16
C GLU A 450 -135.34 -1.89 -15.26
N LYS A 451 -136.56 -2.64 -15.88
CA LYS A 451 -138.08 -2.94 -16.76
C LYS A 451 -139.10 -4.45 -17.14
N ARG A 452 -140.56 -4.80 -17.55
CA ARG A 452 -141.53 -6.19 -18.13
C ARG A 452 -143.22 -6.56 -18.79
N GLY A 453 -144.10 -7.81 -18.99
CA GLY A 453 -145.52 -8.35 -19.89
C GLY A 453 -146.90 -9.59 -19.79
N GLN A 454 -147.88 -10.28 -20.75
CA GLN A 454 -149.45 -11.09 -20.77
C GLN A 454 -150.32 -12.50 -21.61
N LEU A 455 -151.78 -12.89 -21.93
CA LEU A 455 -152.77 -14.30 -22.33
C LEU A 455 -154.37 -14.69 -23.19
N HIS A 456 -155.25 -15.93 -23.39
CA HIS A 456 -156.78 -16.40 -24.14
C HIS A 456 -157.75 -17.96 -24.38
N VAL A 457 -159.07 -18.37 -25.05
CA VAL A 457 -160.12 -19.79 -25.22
C VAL A 457 -161.61 -20.27 -26.18
N MET A 458 -162.45 -21.54 -26.35
CA MET A 458 -163.87 -22.11 -27.24
C MET A 458 -165.03 -23.54 -27.19
N GLU A 459 -166.14 -24.08 -28.09
CA GLU A 459 -167.48 -25.22 -28.07
C GLU A 459 -168.44 -26.21 -29.28
N ARG A 460 -169.67 -27.13 -29.25
CA ARG A 460 -170.67 -28.09 -30.32
C ARG A 460 -172.07 -29.25 -30.18
N THR A 461 -172.90 -30.08 -31.15
CA THR A 461 -174.36 -31.06 -31.14
C THR A 461 -175.22 -32.16 -32.30
N LEU A 462 -176.41 -33.11 -32.25
CA LEU A 462 -177.30 -34.19 -33.31
C LEU A 462 -178.87 -35.13 -33.23
N THR A 463 -179.59 -36.13 -34.14
CA THR A 463 -181.15 -36.91 -34.34
C THR A 463 -181.78 -38.42 -35.14
N ALA A 464 -183.14 -39.07 -35.34
CA ALA A 464 -183.84 -40.54 -35.97
C ALA A 464 -185.49 -41.12 -36.53
N SER A 465 -186.08 -42.45 -36.97
CA SER A 465 -187.58 -43.08 -37.60
C SER A 465 -188.33 -44.71 -37.90
N GLU A 466 -189.65 -45.22 -38.47
CA GLU A 466 -190.49 -46.74 -38.66
C GLU A 466 -192.01 -47.33 -39.51
N GLU A 467 -192.67 -48.68 -39.85
CA GLU A 467 -194.14 -49.33 -40.58
C GLU A 467 -195.01 -50.94 -40.79
N HIS A 468 -195.61 -51.83 -41.86
CA HIS A 468 -195.90 -53.50 -42.13
C HIS A 468 -194.79 -54.16 -42.95
N ASN A 469 -194.36 -53.38 -43.91
CA ASN A 469 -193.16 -52.68 -43.57
C ASN A 469 -192.61 -52.88 -42.11
N GLN A 470 -193.26 -53.08 -40.96
CA GLN A 470 -192.65 -53.45 -39.68
C GLN A 470 -192.09 -54.85 -39.71
N PHE A 471 -192.67 -55.83 -40.40
CA PHE A 471 -192.03 -57.14 -40.52
C PHE A 471 -190.86 -57.08 -41.49
N THR A 472 -191.06 -56.53 -42.70
CA THR A 472 -189.95 -56.37 -43.67
C THR A 472 -188.93 -55.29 -43.27
N ARG A 473 -189.31 -54.30 -42.46
CA ARG A 473 -188.43 -53.35 -41.73
C ARG A 473 -187.96 -53.90 -40.41
N GLN A 474 -188.49 -54.96 -39.80
CA GLN A 474 -187.80 -55.60 -38.66
C GLN A 474 -186.60 -56.35 -39.19
N GLU A 475 -186.78 -57.11 -40.29
CA GLU A 475 -185.68 -57.75 -41.00
C GLU A 475 -184.71 -56.73 -41.61
N LEU A 476 -185.17 -55.66 -42.27
CA LEU A 476 -184.28 -54.58 -42.72
C LEU A 476 -183.67 -53.75 -41.59
N TYR A 477 -184.38 -53.48 -40.48
CA TYR A 477 -183.89 -52.65 -39.36
C TYR A 477 -182.71 -53.32 -38.66
N ILE A 478 -182.77 -54.64 -38.45
CA ILE A 478 -181.63 -55.41 -37.92
C ILE A 478 -180.42 -55.22 -38.85
N VAL A 479 -180.59 -55.45 -40.16
CA VAL A 479 -179.51 -55.32 -41.15
C VAL A 479 -178.98 -53.87 -41.28
N THR A 480 -179.84 -52.85 -41.17
CA THR A 480 -179.39 -51.44 -41.17
C THR A 480 -178.71 -51.04 -39.86
N GLN A 481 -179.17 -51.56 -38.71
CA GLN A 481 -178.58 -51.26 -37.42
C GLN A 481 -177.19 -51.89 -37.27
N GLU A 482 -176.98 -53.09 -37.82
CA GLU A 482 -175.66 -53.72 -37.95
C GLU A 482 -174.72 -52.95 -38.91
N ALA A 483 -175.26 -52.34 -39.97
CA ALA A 483 -174.49 -51.49 -40.88
C ALA A 483 -174.07 -50.15 -40.22
N GLU A 484 -174.98 -49.48 -39.51
CA GLU A 484 -174.70 -48.21 -38.81
C GLU A 484 -173.66 -48.36 -37.70
N THR A 485 -173.67 -49.48 -36.96
CA THR A 485 -172.64 -49.74 -35.94
C THR A 485 -171.24 -49.85 -36.55
N HIS A 486 -171.08 -50.61 -37.64
CA HIS A 486 -169.77 -50.77 -38.27
C HIS A 486 -169.28 -49.49 -38.97
N GLU A 487 -170.18 -48.66 -39.51
CA GLU A 487 -169.78 -47.36 -40.05
C GLU A 487 -169.31 -46.39 -38.95
N ALA A 488 -169.94 -46.43 -37.76
CA ALA A 488 -169.52 -45.66 -36.60
C ALA A 488 -168.17 -46.14 -36.01
N GLU A 489 -167.91 -47.45 -36.03
CA GLU A 489 -166.62 -48.03 -35.64
C GLU A 489 -165.50 -47.61 -36.61
N ALA A 490 -165.73 -47.69 -37.92
CA ALA A 490 -164.76 -47.26 -38.93
C ALA A 490 -164.37 -45.78 -38.77
N LYS A 491 -165.35 -44.90 -38.49
CA LYS A 491 -165.13 -43.46 -38.24
C LYS A 491 -164.29 -43.20 -36.98
N ARG A 492 -164.44 -44.01 -35.92
CA ARG A 492 -163.61 -43.92 -34.69
C ARG A 492 -162.16 -44.29 -34.96
N CYS A 493 -161.92 -45.40 -35.67
CA CYS A 493 -160.57 -45.84 -36.02
C CYS A 493 -159.83 -44.79 -36.89
N ALA A 494 -160.52 -44.20 -37.87
CA ALA A 494 -159.93 -43.15 -38.73
C ALA A 494 -159.45 -41.93 -37.92
N PHE A 495 -160.23 -41.48 -36.92
CA PHE A 495 -159.87 -40.34 -36.08
C PHE A 495 -158.65 -40.64 -35.19
N GLN A 496 -158.54 -41.87 -34.68
CA GLN A 496 -157.39 -42.31 -33.88
C GLN A 496 -156.10 -42.34 -34.72
N CYS A 497 -156.16 -42.83 -35.96
CA CYS A 497 -155.01 -42.80 -36.87
C CYS A 497 -154.54 -41.36 -37.18
N ALA A 498 -155.47 -40.42 -37.37
CA ALA A 498 -155.14 -39.01 -37.60
C ALA A 498 -154.44 -38.36 -36.39
N HIS A 499 -154.90 -38.65 -35.17
CA HIS A 499 -154.25 -38.15 -33.94
C HIS A 499 -152.82 -38.70 -33.79
N LEU A 500 -152.62 -40.00 -34.03
CA LEU A 500 -151.31 -40.63 -33.94
C LEU A 500 -150.31 -40.07 -34.96
N LEU A 501 -150.76 -39.73 -36.17
CA LEU A 501 -149.90 -39.06 -37.17
C LEU A 501 -149.47 -37.66 -36.70
N SER A 502 -150.38 -36.87 -36.14
CA SER A 502 -150.05 -35.53 -35.62
C SER A 502 -149.10 -35.57 -34.41
N ASP A 503 -149.24 -36.59 -33.54
CA ASP A 503 -148.26 -36.82 -32.47
C ASP A 503 -146.88 -37.24 -32.99
N ILE A 504 -146.82 -38.04 -34.07
CA ILE A 504 -145.55 -38.41 -34.72
C ILE A 504 -144.88 -37.17 -35.34
N GLU A 505 -145.63 -36.31 -36.04
CA GLU A 505 -145.11 -35.05 -36.60
C GLU A 505 -144.59 -34.11 -35.50
N ARG A 506 -145.32 -34.00 -34.37
CA ARG A 506 -144.88 -33.24 -33.20
C ARG A 506 -143.58 -33.80 -32.61
N LEU A 507 -143.49 -35.12 -32.42
CA LEU A 507 -142.30 -35.78 -31.89
C LEU A 507 -141.09 -35.67 -32.84
N GLN A 508 -141.31 -35.68 -34.15
CA GLN A 508 -140.26 -35.40 -35.15
C GLN A 508 -139.77 -33.94 -35.07
N GLY A 509 -140.68 -32.98 -34.90
CA GLY A 509 -140.33 -31.57 -34.67
C GLY A 509 -139.60 -31.32 -33.34
N GLU A 510 -139.92 -32.08 -32.30
CA GLU A 510 -139.21 -32.07 -31.02
C GLU A 510 -137.82 -32.71 -31.14
N LEU A 511 -137.68 -33.84 -31.84
CA LEU A 511 -136.39 -34.48 -32.13
C LEU A 511 -135.43 -33.54 -32.88
N ALA A 512 -135.86 -32.94 -33.99
CA ALA A 512 -135.04 -32.03 -34.78
C ALA A 512 -134.54 -30.81 -33.96
N GLN A 513 -135.33 -30.33 -32.98
CA GLN A 513 -134.90 -29.28 -32.06
C GLN A 513 -133.83 -29.77 -31.05
N GLN A 514 -133.89 -31.02 -30.60
CA GLN A 514 -132.86 -31.57 -29.72
C GLN A 514 -131.58 -31.91 -30.49
N GLU A 515 -131.68 -32.39 -31.73
CA GLU A 515 -130.52 -32.61 -32.62
C GLU A 515 -129.79 -31.29 -32.92
N ALA A 516 -130.52 -30.20 -33.21
CA ALA A 516 -129.93 -28.87 -33.36
C ALA A 516 -129.20 -28.40 -32.09
N ARG A 517 -129.83 -28.57 -30.91
CA ARG A 517 -129.20 -28.22 -29.62
C ARG A 517 -127.97 -29.08 -29.31
N LEU A 518 -127.99 -30.36 -29.67
CA LEU A 518 -126.81 -31.23 -29.55
C LEU A 518 -125.67 -30.71 -30.43
N GLY A 519 -125.95 -30.35 -31.68
CA GLY A 519 -125.00 -29.69 -32.58
C GLY A 519 -124.41 -28.39 -32.01
N ASP A 520 -125.25 -27.52 -31.44
CA ASP A 520 -124.81 -26.29 -30.75
C ASP A 520 -123.91 -26.59 -29.55
N THR A 521 -124.25 -27.58 -28.72
CA THR A 521 -123.42 -27.97 -27.57
C THR A 521 -122.10 -28.62 -28.01
N GLU A 522 -122.10 -29.43 -29.07
CA GLU A 522 -120.87 -29.96 -29.66
C GLU A 522 -119.97 -28.85 -30.20
N ALA A 523 -120.53 -27.84 -30.86
CA ALA A 523 -119.78 -26.67 -31.34
C ALA A 523 -119.15 -25.90 -30.17
N GLN A 524 -119.89 -25.69 -29.09
CA GLN A 524 -119.39 -25.05 -27.86
C GLN A 524 -118.28 -25.88 -27.19
N ILE A 525 -118.42 -27.21 -27.11
CA ILE A 525 -117.38 -28.10 -26.59
C ILE A 525 -116.10 -28.02 -27.43
N LYS A 526 -116.22 -28.08 -28.76
CA LYS A 526 -115.08 -27.95 -29.69
C LYS A 526 -114.40 -26.58 -29.56
N GLN A 527 -115.18 -25.51 -29.38
CA GLN A 527 -114.64 -24.16 -29.13
C GLN A 527 -113.90 -24.05 -27.78
N GLN A 528 -114.42 -24.69 -26.72
CA GLN A 528 -113.75 -24.74 -25.41
C GLN A 528 -112.48 -25.59 -25.42
N GLN A 529 -112.47 -26.71 -26.17
CA GLN A 529 -111.27 -27.52 -26.39
C GLN A 529 -110.16 -26.71 -27.08
N LEU A 530 -110.48 -26.03 -28.19
CA LEU A 530 -109.53 -25.16 -28.90
C LEU A 530 -108.98 -24.02 -28.01
N LEU A 531 -109.82 -23.44 -27.14
CA LEU A 531 -109.38 -22.42 -26.20
C LEU A 531 -108.46 -23.00 -25.11
N LEU A 532 -108.74 -24.21 -24.62
CA LEU A 532 -107.92 -24.88 -23.61
C LEU A 532 -106.56 -25.31 -24.19
N ASP A 533 -106.55 -25.86 -25.41
CA ASP A 533 -105.32 -26.19 -26.14
C ASP A 533 -104.46 -24.93 -26.41
N ALA A 534 -105.09 -23.80 -26.77
CA ALA A 534 -104.42 -22.51 -26.90
C ALA A 534 -103.81 -22.04 -25.56
N MET A 535 -104.56 -22.07 -24.46
CA MET A 535 -104.04 -21.72 -23.13
C MET A 535 -102.93 -22.68 -22.65
N VAL A 536 -102.97 -23.97 -23.02
CA VAL A 536 -101.89 -24.92 -22.76
C VAL A 536 -100.65 -24.56 -23.59
N ALA A 537 -100.81 -24.18 -24.87
CA ALA A 537 -99.71 -23.71 -25.71
C ALA A 537 -99.08 -22.42 -25.16
N GLU A 538 -99.88 -21.41 -24.79
CA GLU A 538 -99.41 -20.17 -24.15
C GLU A 538 -98.70 -20.45 -22.83
N ARG A 539 -99.27 -21.28 -21.95
CA ARG A 539 -98.59 -21.70 -20.70
C ARG A 539 -97.25 -22.36 -20.99
N ASN A 540 -97.15 -23.19 -22.03
CA ASN A 540 -95.92 -23.87 -22.40
C ASN A 540 -94.87 -22.89 -22.97
N THR A 541 -95.26 -21.89 -23.76
CA THR A 541 -94.33 -20.84 -24.23
C THR A 541 -93.87 -19.95 -23.08
N TYR A 542 -94.76 -19.53 -22.18
CA TYR A 542 -94.38 -18.79 -20.97
C TYR A 542 -93.46 -19.59 -20.04
N THR A 543 -93.67 -20.90 -19.91
CA THR A 543 -92.76 -21.78 -19.15
C THR A 543 -91.39 -21.84 -19.83
N SER A 544 -91.34 -22.00 -21.15
CA SER A 544 -90.09 -21.99 -21.92
C SER A 544 -89.34 -20.66 -21.80
N HIS A 545 -90.04 -19.52 -21.89
CA HIS A 545 -89.45 -18.19 -21.68
C HIS A 545 -88.97 -17.98 -20.23
N TYR A 546 -89.70 -18.49 -19.23
CA TYR A 546 -89.28 -18.44 -17.84
C TYR A 546 -88.00 -19.25 -17.58
N ASP A 547 -87.89 -20.45 -18.16
CA ASP A 547 -86.68 -21.26 -18.02
C ASP A 547 -85.51 -20.70 -18.86
N GLN A 548 -85.76 -20.10 -20.03
CA GLN A 548 -84.76 -19.30 -20.77
C GLN A 548 -84.25 -18.12 -19.92
N LEU A 549 -85.14 -17.37 -19.26
CA LEU A 549 -84.78 -16.27 -18.38
C LEU A 549 -84.00 -16.74 -17.14
N LYS A 550 -84.31 -17.93 -16.58
CA LYS A 550 -83.49 -18.54 -15.52
C LYS A 550 -82.10 -18.92 -15.99
N HIS A 551 -81.97 -19.52 -17.18
CA HIS A 551 -80.67 -19.88 -17.74
C HIS A 551 -79.83 -18.62 -18.00
N GLY A 552 -80.43 -17.60 -18.64
CA GLY A 552 -79.78 -16.29 -18.79
C GLY A 552 -79.39 -15.67 -17.44
N LEU A 553 -80.23 -15.76 -16.41
CA LEU A 553 -79.91 -15.26 -15.07
C LEU A 553 -78.74 -16.02 -14.43
N SER A 554 -78.66 -17.36 -14.59
CA SER A 554 -77.55 -18.16 -14.05
C SER A 554 -76.26 -17.94 -14.83
N GLU A 555 -76.31 -17.75 -16.15
CA GLU A 555 -75.19 -17.33 -16.98
C GLU A 555 -74.68 -15.94 -16.56
N GLN A 556 -75.58 -14.97 -16.35
CA GLN A 556 -75.19 -13.66 -15.84
C GLN A 556 -74.59 -13.73 -14.44
N GLN A 557 -75.14 -14.54 -13.53
CA GLN A 557 -74.54 -14.77 -12.20
C GLN A 557 -73.15 -15.41 -12.30
N HIS A 558 -72.94 -16.35 -13.22
CA HIS A 558 -71.63 -16.95 -13.49
C HIS A 558 -70.65 -15.92 -14.07
N GLN A 559 -71.07 -15.10 -15.03
CA GLN A 559 -70.28 -14.00 -15.60
C GLN A 559 -69.92 -12.95 -14.53
N PHE A 560 -70.84 -12.57 -13.64
CA PHE A 560 -70.54 -11.73 -12.48
C PHE A 560 -69.56 -12.39 -11.51
N GLY A 561 -69.65 -13.71 -11.30
CA GLY A 561 -68.68 -14.47 -10.50
C GLY A 561 -67.27 -14.47 -11.10
N LEU A 562 -67.17 -14.64 -12.42
CA LEU A 562 -65.91 -14.53 -13.17
C LEU A 562 -65.35 -13.10 -13.15
N LEU A 563 -66.18 -12.08 -13.34
CA LEU A 563 -65.76 -10.67 -13.23
C LEU A 563 -65.28 -10.35 -11.80
N LEU A 564 -65.95 -10.86 -10.76
CA LEU A 564 -65.50 -10.72 -9.37
C LEU A 564 -64.16 -11.42 -9.12
N SER A 565 -63.92 -12.60 -9.71
CA SER A 565 -62.63 -13.29 -9.56
C SER A 565 -61.51 -12.54 -10.32
N GLN A 566 -61.79 -12.00 -11.50
CA GLN A 566 -60.86 -11.15 -12.26
C GLN A 566 -60.55 -9.85 -11.52
N ILE A 567 -61.55 -9.16 -10.96
CA ILE A 567 -61.37 -7.94 -10.15
C ILE A 567 -60.51 -8.23 -8.91
N ARG A 568 -60.70 -9.37 -8.24
CA ARG A 568 -59.82 -9.80 -7.13
C ARG A 568 -58.39 -10.09 -7.62
N ALA A 569 -58.23 -10.78 -8.75
CA ALA A 569 -56.91 -11.07 -9.32
C ALA A 569 -56.15 -9.79 -9.69
N VAL A 570 -56.81 -8.84 -10.35
CA VAL A 570 -56.26 -7.52 -10.68
C VAL A 570 -55.94 -6.73 -9.41
N LYS A 571 -56.83 -6.69 -8.41
CA LYS A 571 -56.57 -6.03 -7.13
C LYS A 571 -55.33 -6.62 -6.43
N ASN A 572 -55.20 -7.93 -6.40
CA ASN A 572 -54.05 -8.61 -5.80
C ASN A 572 -52.76 -8.33 -6.59
N ALA A 573 -52.82 -8.23 -7.92
CA ALA A 573 -51.68 -7.84 -8.76
C ALA A 573 -51.27 -6.37 -8.56
N VAL A 574 -52.23 -5.46 -8.39
CA VAL A 574 -51.98 -4.06 -8.03
C VAL A 574 -51.32 -3.97 -6.65
N GLN A 575 -51.84 -4.67 -5.64
CA GLN A 575 -51.25 -4.69 -4.29
C GLN A 575 -49.81 -5.25 -4.27
N LYS A 576 -49.52 -6.27 -5.09
CA LYS A 576 -48.14 -6.76 -5.29
C LYS A 576 -47.24 -5.68 -5.88
N ARG A 577 -47.69 -5.02 -6.96
CA ARG A 577 -46.93 -3.90 -7.57
C ARG A 577 -46.77 -2.69 -6.66
N GLU A 578 -47.76 -2.36 -5.83
CA GLU A 578 -47.61 -1.33 -4.80
C GLU A 578 -46.53 -1.70 -3.77
N HIS A 579 -46.40 -2.98 -3.40
CA HIS A 579 -45.36 -3.46 -2.51
C HIS A 579 -43.98 -3.44 -3.19
N GLU A 580 -43.88 -3.92 -4.43
CA GLU A 580 -42.67 -3.85 -5.27
C GLU A 580 -42.18 -2.39 -5.42
N VAL A 581 -43.08 -1.45 -5.70
CA VAL A 581 -42.77 -0.01 -5.82
C VAL A 581 -42.35 0.60 -4.48
N LYS A 582 -42.88 0.13 -3.34
CA LYS A 582 -42.42 0.55 -2.00
C LYS A 582 -41.01 0.04 -1.71
N VAL A 583 -40.71 -1.22 -2.05
CA VAL A 583 -39.39 -1.83 -1.88
C VAL A 583 -38.35 -1.14 -2.76
N GLU A 584 -38.62 -0.95 -4.04
CA GLU A 584 -37.70 -0.21 -4.94
C GLU A 584 -37.63 1.28 -4.60
N GLY A 585 -38.70 1.88 -4.07
CA GLY A 585 -38.68 3.22 -3.49
C GLY A 585 -37.68 3.35 -2.33
N ALA A 586 -37.67 2.39 -1.39
CA ALA A 586 -36.69 2.32 -0.30
C ALA A 586 -35.27 2.04 -0.83
N ARG A 587 -35.13 1.18 -1.85
CA ARG A 587 -33.85 0.87 -2.51
C ARG A 587 -33.25 2.10 -3.20
N ILE A 588 -34.08 2.90 -3.88
CA ILE A 588 -33.70 4.18 -4.48
C ILE A 588 -33.30 5.20 -3.40
N GLN A 589 -33.95 5.21 -2.23
CA GLN A 589 -33.54 6.07 -1.10
C GLN A 589 -32.15 5.67 -0.56
N LEU A 590 -31.90 4.37 -0.36
CA LEU A 590 -30.60 3.85 0.07
C LEU A 590 -29.49 4.18 -0.96
N LEU A 591 -29.75 3.96 -2.25
CA LEU A 591 -28.81 4.31 -3.32
C LEU A 591 -28.54 5.82 -3.37
N LYS A 592 -29.53 6.68 -3.10
CA LYS A 592 -29.35 8.14 -2.99
C LYS A 592 -28.57 8.56 -1.74
N GLN A 593 -28.64 7.81 -0.64
CA GLN A 593 -27.78 8.03 0.53
C GLN A 593 -26.33 7.66 0.18
N GLN A 594 -26.12 6.47 -0.37
CA GLN A 594 -24.80 5.98 -0.82
C GLN A 594 -24.16 6.92 -1.85
N GLN A 595 -24.92 7.43 -2.83
CA GLN A 595 -24.43 8.47 -3.76
C GLN A 595 -23.93 9.71 -3.01
N LYS A 596 -24.72 10.26 -2.08
CA LYS A 596 -24.32 11.43 -1.29
C LYS A 596 -23.13 11.17 -0.36
N ASP A 597 -22.95 9.94 0.12
CA ASP A 597 -21.80 9.54 0.93
C ASP A 597 -20.53 9.46 0.06
N VAL A 598 -20.64 8.87 -1.14
CA VAL A 598 -19.57 8.83 -2.15
C VAL A 598 -19.21 10.24 -2.64
N GLU A 599 -20.19 11.10 -2.92
CA GLU A 599 -19.97 12.52 -3.27
C GLU A 599 -19.18 13.26 -2.18
N ARG A 600 -19.52 13.06 -0.91
CA ARG A 600 -18.78 13.63 0.23
C ARG A 600 -17.35 13.11 0.31
N GLN A 601 -17.15 11.80 0.17
CA GLN A 601 -15.81 11.21 0.11
C GLN A 601 -14.98 11.76 -1.06
N LEU A 602 -15.57 11.87 -2.25
CA LEU A 602 -14.92 12.35 -3.47
C LEU A 602 -14.53 13.84 -3.34
N ALA A 603 -15.40 14.67 -2.75
CA ALA A 603 -15.08 16.06 -2.41
C ALA A 603 -13.94 16.17 -1.38
N ASP A 604 -13.88 15.30 -0.36
CA ASP A 604 -12.78 15.29 0.60
C ASP A 604 -11.48 14.74 0.00
N TYR A 605 -11.53 13.79 -0.94
CA TYR A 605 -10.35 13.39 -1.72
C TYR A 605 -9.86 14.55 -2.62
N GLN A 606 -10.75 15.28 -3.30
CA GLN A 606 -10.38 16.49 -4.06
C GLN A 606 -9.74 17.56 -3.16
N ARG A 607 -10.26 17.77 -1.94
CA ARG A 607 -9.67 18.67 -0.93
C ARG A 607 -8.28 18.20 -0.45
N ARG A 608 -8.08 16.89 -0.28
CA ARG A 608 -6.77 16.31 0.08
C ARG A 608 -5.77 16.46 -1.08
N THR A 609 -6.19 16.18 -2.32
CA THR A 609 -5.35 16.29 -3.52
C THR A 609 -4.96 17.73 -3.84
N SER A 610 -5.88 18.69 -3.68
CA SER A 610 -5.58 20.12 -3.87
C SER A 610 -4.68 20.69 -2.77
N LYS A 611 -4.80 20.23 -1.52
CA LYS A 611 -3.81 20.52 -0.47
C LYS A 611 -2.42 19.95 -0.83
N LYS A 612 -2.35 18.70 -1.30
CA LYS A 612 -1.08 18.09 -1.75
C LYS A 612 -0.46 18.84 -2.94
N HIS A 613 -1.25 19.27 -3.92
CA HIS A 613 -0.75 20.11 -5.03
C HIS A 613 -0.13 21.40 -4.51
N ARG A 614 -0.84 22.18 -3.67
CA ARG A 614 -0.27 23.42 -3.10
C ARG A 614 1.05 23.22 -2.35
N VAL A 615 1.22 22.09 -1.66
CA VAL A 615 2.50 21.75 -1.01
C VAL A 615 3.57 21.40 -2.05
N ALA A 616 3.23 20.66 -3.11
CA ALA A 616 4.15 20.41 -4.22
C ALA A 616 4.54 21.71 -4.97
N ASP A 617 3.59 22.62 -5.20
CA ASP A 617 3.82 23.93 -5.84
C ASP A 617 4.79 24.79 -5.02
N LEU A 618 4.70 24.75 -3.68
CA LEU A 618 5.63 25.42 -2.76
C LEU A 618 7.01 24.76 -2.78
N LEU A 619 7.09 23.43 -2.68
CA LEU A 619 8.35 22.68 -2.77
C LEU A 619 9.06 22.91 -4.12
N VAL A 620 8.32 23.06 -5.22
CA VAL A 620 8.87 23.41 -6.53
C VAL A 620 9.43 24.84 -6.54
N GLN A 621 8.77 25.80 -5.88
CA GLN A 621 9.28 27.16 -5.73
C GLN A 621 10.56 27.19 -4.86
N GLU A 622 10.61 26.45 -3.76
CA GLU A 622 11.79 26.27 -2.92
C GLU A 622 12.95 25.62 -3.70
N LEU A 623 12.67 24.56 -4.48
CA LEU A 623 13.67 23.95 -5.38
C LEU A 623 14.18 24.91 -6.45
N CYS A 624 13.34 25.80 -6.98
CA CYS A 624 13.79 26.86 -7.89
C CYS A 624 14.70 27.89 -7.20
N GLN A 625 14.38 28.31 -5.98
CA GLN A 625 15.20 29.25 -5.19
C GLN A 625 16.56 28.64 -4.80
N LEU A 626 16.56 27.37 -4.35
CA LEU A 626 17.79 26.63 -4.06
C LEU A 626 18.65 26.43 -5.32
N ARG A 627 18.04 26.22 -6.49
CA ARG A 627 18.77 26.17 -7.77
C ARG A 627 19.40 27.50 -8.17
N SER A 628 18.76 28.64 -7.93
CA SER A 628 19.42 29.94 -8.16
C SER A 628 20.60 30.15 -7.21
N VAL A 629 20.44 29.85 -5.91
CA VAL A 629 21.54 29.98 -4.93
C VAL A 629 22.72 29.05 -5.26
N LEU A 630 22.45 27.84 -5.76
CA LEU A 630 23.50 26.94 -6.26
C LEU A 630 24.18 27.51 -7.52
N SER A 631 23.44 28.08 -8.47
CA SER A 631 24.01 28.75 -9.65
C SER A 631 24.88 29.94 -9.28
N ASP A 632 24.46 30.76 -8.32
CA ASP A 632 25.24 31.89 -7.81
C ASP A 632 26.54 31.41 -7.14
N ALA A 633 26.48 30.33 -6.34
CA ALA A 633 27.65 29.71 -5.71
C ALA A 633 28.60 29.04 -6.73
N GLU A 634 28.08 28.43 -7.80
CA GLU A 634 28.87 27.92 -8.92
C GLU A 634 29.59 29.06 -9.66
N GLU A 635 28.93 30.20 -9.87
CA GLU A 635 29.57 31.40 -10.40
C GLU A 635 30.64 31.97 -9.46
N GLU A 636 30.36 32.10 -8.15
CA GLU A 636 31.33 32.61 -7.18
C GLU A 636 32.56 31.70 -7.05
N THR A 637 32.37 30.38 -6.97
CA THR A 637 33.50 29.44 -6.94
C THR A 637 34.27 29.45 -8.27
N ALA A 638 33.62 29.63 -9.42
CA ALA A 638 34.30 29.83 -10.70
C ALA A 638 35.10 31.14 -10.76
N ARG A 639 34.60 32.23 -10.16
CA ARG A 639 35.32 33.52 -10.03
C ARG A 639 36.54 33.39 -9.11
N GLN A 640 36.38 32.77 -7.94
CA GLN A 640 37.47 32.50 -6.99
C GLN A 640 38.54 31.58 -7.61
N GLN A 641 38.15 30.54 -8.35
CA GLN A 641 39.10 29.66 -9.05
C GLN A 641 39.94 30.40 -10.10
N ARG A 642 39.40 31.44 -10.77
CA ARG A 642 40.18 32.27 -11.70
C ARG A 642 41.21 33.09 -10.93
N GLN A 643 40.77 33.84 -9.91
CA GLN A 643 41.66 34.62 -9.02
C GLN A 643 42.79 33.77 -8.43
N CYS A 644 42.50 32.55 -7.97
CA CYS A 644 43.52 31.61 -7.48
C CYS A 644 44.53 31.18 -8.56
N ARG A 645 44.11 31.01 -9.82
CA ARG A 645 45.03 30.73 -10.95
C ARG A 645 45.87 31.97 -11.30
N ASP A 646 45.30 33.16 -11.18
CA ASP A 646 45.99 34.41 -11.49
C ASP A 646 47.08 34.71 -10.43
N VAL A 647 46.75 34.60 -9.15
CA VAL A 647 47.73 34.66 -8.04
C VAL A 647 48.78 33.56 -8.15
N GLN A 648 48.43 32.35 -8.60
CA GLN A 648 49.42 31.30 -8.90
C GLN A 648 50.35 31.68 -10.07
N GLN A 649 49.84 32.31 -11.12
CA GLN A 649 50.66 32.82 -12.24
C GLN A 649 51.61 33.93 -11.75
N GLU A 650 51.11 34.92 -11.01
CA GLU A 650 51.92 35.99 -10.40
C GLU A 650 53.02 35.42 -9.51
N ARG A 651 52.67 34.50 -8.58
CA ARG A 651 53.63 33.79 -7.73
C ARG A 651 54.68 33.06 -8.56
N ASN A 652 54.29 32.40 -9.66
CA ASN A 652 55.22 31.68 -10.54
C ASN A 652 56.12 32.62 -11.36
N VAL A 653 55.66 33.84 -11.70
CA VAL A 653 56.48 34.88 -12.34
C VAL A 653 57.46 35.47 -11.33
N LEU A 654 57.01 35.85 -10.13
CA LEU A 654 57.85 36.36 -9.06
C LEU A 654 58.89 35.32 -8.60
N HIS A 655 58.52 34.04 -8.51
CA HIS A 655 59.45 32.96 -8.18
C HIS A 655 60.58 32.85 -9.22
N ARG A 656 60.26 32.91 -10.52
CA ARG A 656 61.28 32.96 -11.58
C ARG A 656 62.18 34.19 -11.44
N GLN A 657 61.59 35.39 -11.30
CA GLN A 657 62.38 36.62 -11.11
C GLN A 657 63.32 36.55 -9.89
N VAL A 658 62.95 35.81 -8.84
CA VAL A 658 63.82 35.57 -7.68
C VAL A 658 64.90 34.52 -7.97
N THR A 659 64.60 33.42 -8.66
CA THR A 659 65.63 32.42 -9.05
C THR A 659 66.62 32.98 -10.07
N ASP A 660 66.14 33.78 -11.02
CA ASP A 660 66.95 34.41 -12.06
C ASP A 660 67.91 35.42 -11.42
N ARG A 661 67.42 36.27 -10.51
CA ARG A 661 68.26 37.20 -9.72
C ARG A 661 69.21 36.49 -8.76
N ALA A 662 68.85 35.34 -8.22
CA ALA A 662 69.77 34.54 -7.40
C ALA A 662 70.95 34.05 -8.27
N ALA A 663 70.67 33.50 -9.45
CA ALA A 663 71.71 33.09 -10.40
C ALA A 663 72.58 34.26 -10.92
N GLU A 664 71.98 35.44 -11.13
CA GLU A 664 72.73 36.67 -11.42
C GLU A 664 73.68 37.06 -10.27
N LEU A 665 73.21 36.99 -9.02
CA LEU A 665 74.01 37.30 -7.83
C LEU A 665 75.14 36.27 -7.62
N ASP A 666 74.86 34.98 -7.76
CA ASP A 666 75.87 33.91 -7.66
C ASP A 666 76.95 34.10 -8.74
N GLY A 667 76.55 34.36 -9.98
CA GLY A 667 77.48 34.69 -11.07
C GLY A 667 78.27 35.99 -10.88
N LEU A 668 77.76 36.95 -10.07
CA LEU A 668 78.52 38.12 -9.64
C LEU A 668 79.48 37.80 -8.49
N TYR A 669 79.09 36.96 -7.52
CA TYR A 669 79.97 36.50 -6.46
C TYR A 669 81.15 35.67 -7.00
N GLU A 670 80.93 34.79 -7.98
CA GLU A 670 82.01 34.06 -8.67
C GLU A 670 82.98 35.01 -9.40
N ARG A 671 82.46 36.06 -10.06
CA ARG A 671 83.29 37.09 -10.70
C ARG A 671 84.11 37.89 -9.69
N VAL A 672 83.52 38.27 -8.56
CA VAL A 672 84.24 38.97 -7.49
C VAL A 672 85.29 38.06 -6.86
N HIS A 673 84.97 36.79 -6.59
CA HIS A 673 85.92 35.84 -5.99
C HIS A 673 87.10 35.53 -6.92
N THR A 674 86.84 35.30 -8.22
CA THR A 674 87.90 35.11 -9.22
C THR A 674 88.77 36.36 -9.37
N GLN A 675 88.18 37.57 -9.41
CA GLN A 675 88.93 38.83 -9.41
C GLN A 675 89.77 39.03 -8.14
N GLN A 676 89.24 38.74 -6.95
CA GLN A 676 89.99 38.77 -5.69
C GLN A 676 91.17 37.79 -5.71
N SER A 677 90.98 36.56 -6.20
CA SER A 677 92.06 35.57 -6.32
C SER A 677 93.15 36.01 -7.32
N PHE A 678 92.78 36.76 -8.36
CA PHE A 678 93.71 37.34 -9.33
C PHE A 678 94.48 38.52 -8.74
N LEU A 679 93.80 39.42 -8.02
CA LEU A 679 94.43 40.52 -7.30
C LEU A 679 95.43 40.01 -6.26
N GLN A 680 95.07 39.05 -5.41
CA GLN A 680 95.96 38.46 -4.41
C GLN A 680 97.22 37.81 -5.03
N ARG A 681 97.07 37.15 -6.19
CA ARG A 681 98.23 36.61 -6.95
C ARG A 681 99.13 37.73 -7.47
N ASN A 682 98.55 38.80 -8.00
CA ASN A 682 99.31 39.95 -8.50
C ASN A 682 99.98 40.72 -7.34
N GLU A 683 99.31 40.90 -6.20
CA GLU A 683 99.87 41.50 -4.99
C GLU A 683 101.07 40.70 -4.47
N ALA A 684 101.01 39.37 -4.47
CA ALA A 684 102.14 38.52 -4.15
C ALA A 684 103.32 38.72 -5.14
N ILE A 685 103.05 38.71 -6.45
CA ILE A 685 104.06 38.95 -7.49
C ILE A 685 104.69 40.35 -7.35
N TYR A 686 103.90 41.39 -7.09
CA TYR A 686 104.42 42.74 -6.85
C TYR A 686 105.23 42.83 -5.55
N ALA A 687 104.84 42.12 -4.49
CA ALA A 687 105.61 42.05 -3.25
C ALA A 687 106.95 41.33 -3.45
N ASP A 688 107.01 40.27 -4.26
CA ASP A 688 108.26 39.59 -4.61
C ASP A 688 109.16 40.46 -5.50
N GLN A 689 108.61 41.14 -6.51
CA GLN A 689 109.35 42.13 -7.30
C GLN A 689 109.87 43.31 -6.45
N ALA A 690 109.11 43.75 -5.43
CA ALA A 690 109.57 44.75 -4.48
C ALA A 690 110.74 44.25 -3.62
N ARG A 691 110.69 43.00 -3.13
CA ARG A 691 111.80 42.36 -2.40
C ARG A 691 113.05 42.18 -3.26
N GLU A 692 112.89 41.76 -4.52
CA GLU A 692 114.00 41.68 -5.49
C GLU A 692 114.64 43.05 -5.71
N ARG A 693 113.81 44.09 -5.87
CA ARG A 693 114.27 45.47 -6.00
C ARG A 693 115.00 45.97 -4.75
N GLU A 694 114.43 45.78 -3.56
CA GLU A 694 115.09 46.13 -2.28
C GLU A 694 116.43 45.41 -2.13
N HIS A 695 116.51 44.14 -2.55
CA HIS A 695 117.75 43.37 -2.54
C HIS A 695 118.79 43.92 -3.52
N LEU A 696 118.39 44.31 -4.74
CA LEU A 696 119.27 44.94 -5.73
C LEU A 696 119.72 46.35 -5.31
N GLU A 697 118.85 47.14 -4.69
CA GLU A 697 119.20 48.43 -4.10
C GLU A 697 120.19 48.24 -2.94
N TYR A 698 119.96 47.26 -2.06
CA TYR A 698 120.91 46.89 -1.00
C TYR A 698 122.27 46.45 -1.54
N GLN A 699 122.33 45.54 -2.52
CA GLN A 699 123.57 45.15 -3.20
C GLN A 699 124.29 46.37 -3.80
N THR A 700 123.55 47.27 -4.44
CA THR A 700 124.10 48.51 -5.02
C THR A 700 124.73 49.39 -3.93
N THR A 701 124.09 49.53 -2.76
CA THR A 701 124.69 50.26 -1.62
C THR A 701 125.92 49.55 -1.05
N GLN A 702 125.93 48.21 -0.96
CA GLN A 702 127.12 47.45 -0.55
C GLN A 702 128.30 47.68 -1.51
N PHE A 703 128.08 47.56 -2.82
CA PHE A 703 129.13 47.81 -3.82
C PHE A 703 129.60 49.27 -3.78
N ALA A 704 128.69 50.24 -3.58
CA ALA A 704 129.08 51.65 -3.40
C ALA A 704 129.93 51.87 -2.14
N GLN A 705 129.61 51.20 -1.01
CA GLN A 705 130.43 51.24 0.21
C GLN A 705 131.80 50.57 0.02
N GLN A 706 131.86 49.41 -0.63
CA GLN A 706 133.12 48.73 -0.96
C GLN A 706 134.00 49.60 -1.86
N LEU A 707 133.42 50.24 -2.90
CA LEU A 707 134.13 51.19 -3.76
C LEU A 707 134.60 52.43 -2.98
N ALA A 708 133.83 52.93 -2.01
CA ALA A 708 134.24 54.03 -1.14
C ALA A 708 135.41 53.63 -0.22
N GLN A 709 135.37 52.43 0.38
CA GLN A 709 136.47 51.86 1.17
C GLN A 709 137.74 51.69 0.32
N MET A 710 137.63 51.11 -0.89
CA MET A 710 138.75 50.96 -1.82
C MET A 710 139.34 52.32 -2.24
N ARG A 711 138.50 53.33 -2.49
CA ARG A 711 138.97 54.72 -2.73
C ARG A 711 139.70 55.30 -1.53
N GLU A 712 139.25 55.01 -0.31
CA GLU A 712 139.91 55.47 0.92
C GLU A 712 141.25 54.75 1.17
N PHE A 713 141.36 53.46 0.85
CA PHE A 713 142.64 52.75 0.85
C PHE A 713 143.60 53.32 -0.20
N LEU A 714 143.12 53.67 -1.41
CA LEU A 714 143.93 54.31 -2.45
C LEU A 714 144.46 55.70 -2.01
N LYS A 715 143.70 56.48 -1.21
CA LYS A 715 144.19 57.75 -0.64
C LYS A 715 145.35 57.56 0.36
N ARG A 716 145.38 56.45 1.11
CA ARG A 716 146.40 56.15 2.13
C ARG A 716 147.66 55.51 1.57
N LEU A 717 147.61 55.06 0.31
CA LEU A 717 148.71 54.39 -0.37
C LEU A 717 149.98 55.25 -0.51
N PRO A 718 149.90 56.57 -0.82
CA PRO A 718 151.04 57.48 -0.78
C PRO A 718 151.66 57.62 0.63
N ASP A 719 150.84 57.75 1.68
CA ASP A 719 151.34 57.85 3.06
C ASP A 719 152.06 56.57 3.48
N LEU A 720 151.51 55.41 3.11
CA LEU A 720 152.15 54.10 3.31
C LEU A 720 153.46 53.97 2.53
N GLN A 721 153.57 54.52 1.32
CA GLN A 721 154.84 54.57 0.58
C GLN A 721 155.85 55.50 1.26
N VAL A 722 155.44 56.65 1.79
CA VAL A 722 156.32 57.55 2.57
C VAL A 722 156.78 56.89 3.87
N MET A 723 155.88 56.23 4.60
CA MET A 723 156.23 55.48 5.80
C MET A 723 157.15 54.29 5.49
N LEU A 724 156.93 53.56 4.40
CA LEU A 724 157.83 52.47 3.97
C LEU A 724 159.22 53.01 3.59
N ASN A 725 159.29 54.16 2.90
CA ASN A 725 160.55 54.83 2.56
C ASN A 725 161.29 55.35 3.81
N ASN A 726 160.57 55.77 4.85
CA ASN A 726 161.19 56.17 6.13
C ASN A 726 161.61 54.95 6.95
N ALA A 727 160.76 53.94 7.09
CA ALA A 727 161.05 52.70 7.81
C ALA A 727 162.21 51.91 7.17
N THR A 728 162.38 51.95 5.84
CA THR A 728 163.56 51.35 5.17
C THR A 728 164.85 52.15 5.42
N ARG A 729 164.79 53.49 5.47
CA ARG A 729 165.92 54.33 5.92
C ARG A 729 166.26 54.10 7.39
N GLU A 730 165.26 53.93 8.25
CA GLU A 730 165.44 53.63 9.67
C GLU A 730 165.99 52.22 9.89
N LEU A 731 165.50 51.22 9.16
CA LEU A 731 166.06 49.88 9.15
C LEU A 731 167.51 49.86 8.65
N GLN A 732 167.89 50.75 7.73
CA GLN A 732 169.30 50.91 7.33
C GLN A 732 170.14 51.52 8.47
N ARG A 733 169.65 52.55 9.17
CA ARG A 733 170.31 53.14 10.36
C ARG A 733 170.47 52.09 11.47
N GLU A 734 169.41 51.38 11.81
CA GLU A 734 169.43 50.36 12.87
C GLU A 734 170.24 49.12 12.46
N LYS A 735 170.34 48.77 11.16
CA LYS A 735 171.32 47.76 10.69
C LYS A 735 172.78 48.19 10.84
N VAL A 736 173.07 49.49 10.89
CA VAL A 736 174.40 50.01 11.26
C VAL A 736 174.56 50.02 12.78
N ARG A 737 173.53 50.44 13.52
CA ARG A 737 173.54 50.52 14.99
C ARG A 737 173.64 49.16 15.67
N VAL A 738 172.88 48.17 15.22
CA VAL A 738 172.89 46.80 15.74
C VAL A 738 174.24 46.11 15.47
N ARG A 739 175.00 46.51 14.44
CA ARG A 739 176.38 46.03 14.29
C ARG A 739 177.26 46.56 15.42
N ALA A 740 177.28 47.88 15.63
CA ALA A 740 178.02 48.49 16.74
C ALA A 740 177.59 47.97 18.13
N LEU A 741 176.29 47.70 18.33
CA LEU A 741 175.78 47.13 19.59
C LEU A 741 176.08 45.64 19.75
N LEU A 742 176.22 44.87 18.67
CA LEU A 742 176.68 43.47 18.73
C LEU A 742 178.17 43.41 19.11
N ASP A 743 178.98 44.37 18.66
CA ASP A 743 180.38 44.53 19.10
C ASP A 743 180.48 44.87 20.61
N GLU A 744 179.44 45.44 21.22
CA GLU A 744 179.36 45.79 22.65
C GLU A 744 178.71 44.70 23.54
N ALA A 745 177.85 43.84 22.98
CA ALA A 745 176.89 43.03 23.75
C ALA A 745 177.34 41.60 24.16
N GLU A 746 178.62 41.25 24.05
CA GLU A 746 179.12 39.88 24.27
C GLU A 746 178.95 39.31 25.71
N ARG A 747 178.40 40.04 26.70
CA ARG A 747 178.38 39.64 28.13
C ARG A 747 177.09 39.98 28.91
N PRO A 748 176.14 39.02 29.08
CA PRO A 748 174.88 39.20 29.82
C PRO A 748 174.68 38.26 31.05
N VAL A 749 173.77 38.60 31.99
CA VAL A 749 173.29 37.71 33.10
C VAL A 749 171.79 37.95 33.42
N ASN A 750 171.04 36.91 33.84
CA ASN A 750 169.57 36.90 34.08
C ASN A 750 169.23 37.07 35.61
N VAL A 751 168.06 36.78 36.23
CA VAL A 751 167.00 35.74 36.07
C VAL A 751 165.62 36.24 36.58
N HIS A 752 164.50 35.63 36.15
CA HIS A 752 163.10 35.97 36.53
C HIS A 752 162.54 35.17 37.74
N PRO A 753 161.49 35.67 38.47
CA PRO A 753 160.92 35.02 39.66
C PRO A 753 159.42 34.65 39.56
N TYR A 754 159.00 33.52 40.15
CA TYR A 754 157.62 33.19 40.55
C TYR A 754 157.59 32.08 41.62
N ARG A 755 158.12 32.33 42.83
CA ARG A 755 158.12 31.32 43.92
C ARG A 755 157.30 31.69 45.16
N ASP A 756 157.01 32.97 45.39
CA ASP A 756 156.51 33.45 46.67
C ASP A 756 155.25 34.33 46.51
N LEU A 757 154.05 33.76 46.69
CA LEU A 757 152.80 34.54 46.81
C LEU A 757 151.69 33.87 47.66
N ILE A 758 152.02 32.89 48.51
CA ILE A 758 151.07 32.28 49.47
C ILE A 758 151.04 33.06 50.81
N SER A 759 152.02 33.94 51.04
CA SER A 759 152.24 34.72 52.27
C SER A 759 152.01 36.23 52.11
N ALA A 760 151.65 36.71 50.92
CA ALA A 760 151.71 38.14 50.59
C ALA A 760 150.44 38.94 50.94
N GLU A 761 149.25 38.42 50.66
CA GLU A 761 148.00 39.22 50.70
C GLU A 761 146.82 38.49 51.38
N PRO A 762 146.45 38.85 52.62
CA PRO A 762 145.19 38.40 53.22
C PRO A 762 143.96 39.16 52.65
N GLU A 763 144.15 40.34 52.06
CA GLU A 763 143.06 41.20 51.58
C GLU A 763 142.34 40.62 50.37
N THR A 764 143.06 40.04 49.41
CA THR A 764 142.47 39.40 48.23
C THR A 764 141.67 38.14 48.62
N TYR A 765 142.11 37.39 49.63
CA TYR A 765 141.31 36.29 50.20
C TYR A 765 140.04 36.79 50.91
N ALA A 766 140.13 37.89 51.68
CA ALA A 766 138.96 38.53 52.29
C ALA A 766 137.96 39.07 51.23
N LEU A 767 138.47 39.58 50.11
CA LEU A 767 137.67 40.03 48.96
C LEU A 767 136.91 38.85 48.33
N VAL A 768 137.57 37.71 48.11
CA VAL A 768 136.94 36.47 47.62
C VAL A 768 135.83 35.98 48.57
N GLN A 769 136.07 35.97 49.89
CA GLN A 769 135.02 35.65 50.86
C GLN A 769 133.83 36.64 50.80
N ARG A 770 134.10 37.92 50.54
CA ARG A 770 133.05 38.96 50.41
C ARG A 770 132.23 38.80 49.13
N VAL A 771 132.88 38.43 48.01
CA VAL A 771 132.20 38.04 46.76
C VAL A 771 131.28 36.82 47.00
N GLN A 772 131.77 35.78 47.67
CA GLN A 772 130.94 34.60 47.99
C GLN A 772 129.76 34.91 48.91
N LYS A 773 129.89 35.86 49.86
CA LYS A 773 128.77 36.33 50.69
C LYS A 773 127.74 37.11 49.87
N LEU A 774 128.19 38.00 48.98
CA LEU A 774 127.30 38.76 48.07
C LEU A 774 126.54 37.85 47.09
N GLN A 775 127.19 36.81 46.56
CA GLN A 775 126.55 35.82 45.69
C GLN A 775 125.37 35.11 46.38
N ARG A 776 125.47 34.75 47.66
CA ARG A 776 124.37 34.12 48.41
C ARG A 776 123.17 35.06 48.57
N VAL A 777 123.41 36.33 48.90
CA VAL A 777 122.34 37.34 49.03
C VAL A 777 121.67 37.63 47.68
N LEU A 778 122.42 37.59 46.58
CA LEU A 778 121.88 37.71 45.21
C LEU A 778 121.05 36.49 44.76
N VAL A 779 121.32 35.29 45.29
CA VAL A 779 120.48 34.11 45.05
C VAL A 779 119.16 34.23 45.83
N GLN A 780 119.20 34.57 47.12
CA GLN A 780 117.98 34.75 47.92
C GLN A 780 117.06 35.84 47.33
N ARG A 781 117.61 36.99 46.93
CA ARG A 781 116.83 38.05 46.28
C ARG A 781 116.28 37.69 44.89
N ARG A 782 116.86 36.69 44.20
CA ARG A 782 116.25 36.13 42.97
C ARG A 782 115.08 35.22 43.31
N GLN A 783 115.24 34.34 44.29
CA GLN A 783 114.16 33.47 44.77
C GLN A 783 112.94 34.29 45.26
N GLU A 784 113.17 35.34 46.05
CA GLU A 784 112.12 36.28 46.47
C GLU A 784 111.42 37.03 45.31
N MET A 785 112.06 37.16 44.13
CA MET A 785 111.48 37.76 42.94
C MET A 785 110.74 36.72 42.09
N GLU A 786 111.30 35.53 41.95
CA GLU A 786 110.69 34.38 41.26
C GLU A 786 109.39 33.95 41.95
N GLU A 787 109.34 33.95 43.30
CA GLU A 787 108.12 33.76 44.08
C GLU A 787 107.07 34.86 43.82
N LYS A 788 107.48 36.14 43.78
CA LYS A 788 106.57 37.25 43.48
C LYS A 788 106.05 37.18 42.06
N GLU A 789 106.89 36.89 41.07
CA GLU A 789 106.47 36.64 39.69
C GLU A 789 105.50 35.46 39.58
N ALA A 790 105.70 34.38 40.35
CA ALA A 790 104.77 33.26 40.40
C ALA A 790 103.40 33.68 40.97
N THR A 791 103.37 34.49 42.04
CA THR A 791 102.09 35.03 42.57
C THR A 791 101.40 35.97 41.57
N ILE A 792 102.15 36.82 40.87
CA ILE A 792 101.60 37.71 39.83
C ILE A 792 101.01 36.87 38.70
N ARG A 793 101.74 35.90 38.15
CA ARG A 793 101.23 34.99 37.10
C ARG A 793 99.99 34.21 37.54
N ALA A 794 99.90 33.82 38.81
CA ALA A 794 98.71 33.16 39.36
C ALA A 794 97.48 34.11 39.42
N VAL A 795 97.68 35.37 39.83
CA VAL A 795 96.63 36.40 39.84
C VAL A 795 96.24 36.82 38.42
N GLU A 796 97.19 36.95 37.49
CA GLU A 796 96.91 37.22 36.08
C GLU A 796 96.14 36.07 35.43
N GLN A 797 96.47 34.81 35.74
CA GLN A 797 95.70 33.66 35.26
C GLN A 797 94.29 33.60 35.86
N SER A 798 94.10 33.94 37.14
CA SER A 798 92.75 34.00 37.73
C SER A 798 91.93 35.15 37.15
N TYR A 799 92.54 36.33 36.98
CA TYR A 799 91.93 37.48 36.30
C TYR A 799 91.58 37.19 34.85
N MET A 800 92.46 36.54 34.07
CA MET A 800 92.17 36.13 32.70
C MET A 800 91.06 35.07 32.62
N LYS A 801 91.02 34.10 33.56
CA LYS A 801 89.91 33.13 33.66
C LYS A 801 88.58 33.82 34.00
N SER A 802 88.58 34.76 34.94
CA SER A 802 87.41 35.57 35.28
C SER A 802 86.98 36.48 34.13
N LYS A 803 87.93 37.11 33.43
CA LYS A 803 87.66 37.98 32.27
C LYS A 803 87.12 37.18 31.08
N ALA A 804 87.63 35.97 30.84
CA ALA A 804 87.08 35.05 29.85
C ALA A 804 85.66 34.59 30.25
N ALA A 805 85.43 34.24 31.51
CA ALA A 805 84.10 33.88 32.01
C ALA A 805 83.09 35.05 31.85
N VAL A 806 83.49 36.28 32.14
CA VAL A 806 82.66 37.49 31.93
C VAL A 806 82.47 37.80 30.44
N ALA A 807 83.48 37.59 29.58
CA ALA A 807 83.34 37.75 28.13
C ALA A 807 82.48 36.65 27.46
N HIS A 808 82.31 35.49 28.12
CA HIS A 808 81.38 34.43 27.72
C HIS A 808 80.03 34.48 28.42
N GLN A 809 79.83 35.38 29.40
CA GLN A 809 78.52 35.68 29.94
C GLN A 809 77.81 36.65 29.00
N PRO A 810 76.59 36.35 28.51
CA PRO A 810 75.77 37.35 27.84
C PRO A 810 75.50 38.51 28.81
N GLY A 811 75.67 39.75 28.33
CA GLY A 811 75.31 40.94 29.13
C GLY A 811 73.85 40.89 29.58
N PRO A 812 73.45 41.64 30.62
CA PRO A 812 72.12 41.52 31.24
C PRO A 812 70.98 41.65 30.23
N GLU A 813 71.08 42.57 29.27
CA GLU A 813 70.11 42.73 28.17
C GLU A 813 69.98 41.46 27.29
N ILE A 814 71.09 40.78 27.00
CA ILE A 814 71.11 39.54 26.22
C ILE A 814 70.63 38.35 27.08
N ALA A 815 70.90 38.35 28.39
CA ALA A 815 70.37 37.35 29.31
C ALA A 815 68.83 37.49 29.47
N GLU A 816 68.32 38.71 29.57
CA GLU A 816 66.89 39.02 29.56
C GLU A 816 66.24 38.62 28.23
N GLN A 817 66.84 39.00 27.08
CA GLN A 817 66.40 38.57 25.76
C GLN A 817 66.38 37.04 25.62
N LEU A 818 67.43 36.34 26.06
CA LEU A 818 67.45 34.87 26.06
C LEU A 818 66.37 34.27 26.97
N SER A 819 66.09 34.87 28.13
CA SER A 819 64.98 34.44 28.99
C SER A 819 63.61 34.66 28.31
N ALA A 820 63.43 35.78 27.60
CA ALA A 820 62.21 36.08 26.86
C ALA A 820 62.06 35.15 25.65
N TYR A 821 63.13 34.86 24.92
CA TYR A 821 63.14 33.87 23.84
C TYR A 821 62.88 32.46 24.36
N GLN A 822 63.41 32.06 25.52
CA GLN A 822 63.10 30.78 26.15
C GLN A 822 61.62 30.69 26.57
N GLN A 823 61.07 31.72 27.22
CA GLN A 823 59.64 31.78 27.55
C GLN A 823 58.75 31.75 26.30
N ASN A 824 59.13 32.45 25.24
CA ASN A 824 58.42 32.44 23.96
C ASN A 824 58.56 31.09 23.24
N LEU A 825 59.70 30.41 23.35
CA LEU A 825 59.90 29.06 22.83
C LEU A 825 59.01 28.05 23.59
N VAL A 826 58.91 28.14 24.92
CA VAL A 826 58.01 27.31 25.73
C VAL A 826 56.55 27.56 25.37
N LYS A 827 56.13 28.83 25.26
CA LYS A 827 54.78 29.20 24.79
C LYS A 827 54.51 28.68 23.37
N LYS A 828 55.48 28.75 22.46
CA LYS A 828 55.35 28.22 21.09
C LYS A 828 55.37 26.70 21.04
N GLN A 829 56.11 26.01 21.90
CA GLN A 829 56.01 24.55 22.06
C GLN A 829 54.64 24.14 22.62
N GLN A 830 54.07 24.91 23.56
CA GLN A 830 52.73 24.63 24.10
C GLN A 830 51.64 24.85 23.04
N GLN A 831 51.71 25.95 22.28
CA GLN A 831 50.87 26.18 21.10
C GLN A 831 51.04 25.08 20.03
N MET A 832 52.28 24.60 19.82
CA MET A 832 52.55 23.50 18.87
C MET A 832 51.98 22.17 19.38
N ARG A 833 52.05 21.85 20.68
CA ARG A 833 51.42 20.65 21.26
C ARG A 833 49.90 20.71 21.14
N GLN A 834 49.28 21.84 21.51
CA GLN A 834 47.84 22.07 21.31
C GLN A 834 47.45 21.92 19.83
N MET A 835 48.27 22.41 18.90
CA MET A 835 48.03 22.25 17.47
C MET A 835 48.30 20.82 16.97
N GLN A 836 49.20 20.06 17.60
CA GLN A 836 49.38 18.62 17.34
C GLN A 836 48.21 17.80 17.88
N GLU A 837 47.62 18.20 19.01
CA GLU A 837 46.42 17.60 19.62
C GLU A 837 45.16 17.89 18.79
N THR A 838 44.99 19.11 18.28
CA THR A 838 43.90 19.38 17.32
C THR A 838 44.14 18.68 15.99
N LEU A 839 45.37 18.62 15.47
CA LEU A 839 45.69 17.85 14.26
C LEU A 839 45.53 16.34 14.44
N SER A 840 45.77 15.77 15.62
CA SER A 840 45.52 14.34 15.87
C SER A 840 44.03 14.06 16.01
N PHE A 841 43.27 14.95 16.64
CA PHE A 841 41.80 14.91 16.68
C PHE A 841 41.19 15.02 15.27
N PHE A 842 41.61 15.99 14.45
CA PHE A 842 41.15 16.13 13.07
C PHE A 842 41.57 14.95 12.18
N ARG A 843 42.74 14.35 12.40
CA ARG A 843 43.12 13.09 11.73
C ARG A 843 42.19 11.94 12.13
N ALA A 844 41.92 11.76 13.43
CA ALA A 844 40.98 10.74 13.90
C ALA A 844 39.56 10.96 13.35
N GLN A 845 39.08 12.20 13.26
CA GLN A 845 37.82 12.53 12.58
C GLN A 845 37.89 12.20 11.08
N MET A 846 38.95 12.59 10.37
CA MET A 846 39.13 12.26 8.95
C MET A 846 39.20 10.75 8.70
N ASP A 847 39.78 9.97 9.60
CA ASP A 847 39.84 8.51 9.49
C ASP A 847 38.49 7.86 9.82
N GLN A 848 37.71 8.42 10.75
CA GLN A 848 36.29 8.05 10.94
C GLN A 848 35.44 8.40 9.70
N PHE A 849 35.67 9.55 9.06
CA PHE A 849 34.98 9.93 7.83
C PHE A 849 35.37 9.03 6.65
N LYS A 850 36.65 8.64 6.52
CA LYS A 850 37.08 7.61 5.54
C LYS A 850 36.38 6.29 5.80
N ALA A 851 36.41 5.77 7.02
CA ALA A 851 35.75 4.50 7.36
C ALA A 851 34.23 4.53 7.06
N ARG A 852 33.54 5.64 7.36
CA ARG A 852 32.14 5.84 6.96
C ARG A 852 31.98 5.89 5.44
N HIS A 853 32.86 6.61 4.73
CA HIS A 853 32.83 6.73 3.28
C HIS A 853 33.11 5.38 2.58
N ASP A 854 33.98 4.54 3.14
CA ASP A 854 34.32 3.24 2.57
C ASP A 854 33.20 2.22 2.85
N VAL A 855 32.58 2.22 4.03
CA VAL A 855 31.32 1.48 4.28
C VAL A 855 30.19 1.94 3.35
N LEU A 856 30.11 3.23 3.03
CA LEU A 856 29.14 3.74 2.04
C LEU A 856 29.50 3.33 0.60
N ARG A 857 30.79 3.26 0.23
CA ARG A 857 31.24 2.69 -1.06
C ARG A 857 30.91 1.21 -1.17
N GLU A 858 31.14 0.43 -0.11
CA GLU A 858 30.80 -1.00 -0.07
C GLU A 858 29.29 -1.20 -0.23
N ARG A 859 28.46 -0.44 0.51
CA ARG A 859 27.00 -0.45 0.33
C ARG A 859 26.57 -0.05 -1.08
N LEU A 860 27.17 0.98 -1.68
CA LEU A 860 26.88 1.38 -3.07
C LEU A 860 27.34 0.32 -4.08
N ALA A 861 28.46 -0.35 -3.83
CA ALA A 861 28.93 -1.47 -4.66
C ALA A 861 28.03 -2.70 -4.52
N ASP A 862 27.51 -2.99 -3.32
CA ASP A 862 26.58 -4.10 -3.06
C ASP A 862 25.19 -3.82 -3.62
N MET A 863 24.65 -2.59 -3.49
CA MET A 863 23.46 -2.16 -4.22
C MET A 863 23.68 -2.23 -5.74
N GLY A 864 24.88 -1.89 -6.23
CA GLY A 864 25.27 -2.07 -7.62
C GLY A 864 25.29 -3.54 -8.07
N LYS A 865 25.81 -4.46 -7.25
CA LYS A 865 25.78 -5.91 -7.48
C LYS A 865 24.34 -6.43 -7.47
N GLN A 866 23.50 -6.00 -6.52
CA GLN A 866 22.10 -6.39 -6.41
C GLN A 866 21.29 -5.89 -7.62
N TYR A 867 21.47 -4.65 -8.04
CA TYR A 867 20.84 -4.10 -9.24
C TYR A 867 21.34 -4.80 -10.51
N ALA A 868 22.63 -5.12 -10.61
CA ALA A 868 23.18 -5.89 -11.73
C ALA A 868 22.64 -7.34 -11.75
N ALA A 869 22.46 -7.98 -10.59
CA ALA A 869 21.85 -9.30 -10.47
C ALA A 869 20.37 -9.29 -10.87
N GLN A 870 19.60 -8.31 -10.36
CA GLN A 870 18.20 -8.09 -10.75
C GLN A 870 18.08 -7.84 -12.26
N ARG A 871 18.94 -6.99 -12.85
CA ARG A 871 18.96 -6.78 -14.31
C ARG A 871 19.37 -8.04 -15.09
N ALA A 872 20.28 -8.85 -14.58
CA ALA A 872 20.64 -10.13 -15.20
C ALA A 872 19.51 -11.17 -15.08
N GLU A 873 18.67 -11.11 -14.05
CA GLU A 873 17.47 -11.93 -13.91
C GLU A 873 16.33 -11.43 -14.78
N GLU A 874 16.12 -10.11 -14.89
CA GLU A 874 15.24 -9.50 -15.90
C GLU A 874 15.65 -9.90 -17.32
N GLU A 875 16.95 -9.84 -17.67
CA GLU A 875 17.43 -10.29 -18.98
C GLU A 875 17.20 -11.80 -19.20
N LYS A 876 17.42 -12.64 -18.18
CA LYS A 876 17.10 -14.09 -18.29
C LYS A 876 15.60 -14.32 -18.49
N GLN A 877 14.74 -13.58 -17.79
CA GLN A 877 13.28 -13.65 -17.97
C GLN A 877 12.84 -13.09 -19.32
N ALA A 878 13.48 -12.04 -19.83
CA ALA A 878 13.25 -11.50 -21.17
C ALA A 878 13.68 -12.49 -22.27
N ARG A 879 14.85 -13.12 -22.13
CA ARG A 879 15.32 -14.19 -23.05
C ARG A 879 14.42 -15.43 -22.99
N ALA A 880 13.94 -15.81 -21.80
CA ALA A 880 12.95 -16.89 -21.65
C ALA A 880 11.60 -16.56 -22.33
N ARG A 881 11.16 -15.28 -22.30
CA ARG A 881 9.98 -14.81 -23.04
C ARG A 881 10.24 -14.61 -24.54
N GLY A 882 11.49 -14.49 -24.96
CA GLY A 882 11.90 -14.46 -26.37
C GLY A 882 12.02 -15.84 -27.02
N ALA A 883 12.07 -16.92 -26.24
CA ALA A 883 12.25 -18.28 -26.72
C ALA A 883 10.97 -18.95 -27.30
N SER A 884 9.90 -18.18 -27.49
CA SER A 884 8.61 -18.65 -28.03
C SER A 884 8.14 -17.79 -29.20
N GLY A 885 9.01 -17.60 -30.20
CA GLY A 885 8.72 -16.92 -31.47
C GLY A 885 9.62 -17.44 -32.59
N ASP A 886 9.05 -17.66 -33.78
CA ASP A 886 9.70 -18.35 -34.90
C ASP A 886 10.95 -17.68 -35.48
N GLY A 887 11.83 -18.51 -36.07
CA GLY A 887 12.15 -18.29 -37.50
C GLY A 887 13.63 -18.23 -37.93
N ALA A 888 13.96 -19.15 -38.86
CA ALA A 888 14.87 -18.98 -40.01
C ALA A 888 16.41 -18.89 -39.83
N THR A 889 17.06 -20.01 -40.21
CA THR A 889 18.24 -20.13 -41.12
C THR A 889 19.65 -19.60 -40.75
N PRO A 890 20.72 -20.39 -40.95
CA PRO A 890 22.13 -19.97 -40.89
C PRO A 890 22.83 -19.83 -42.27
N ASP A 891 23.88 -19.00 -42.32
CA ASP A 891 24.90 -18.89 -43.40
C ASP A 891 26.16 -18.27 -42.69
N VAL A 892 27.33 -18.91 -42.55
CA VAL A 892 28.39 -19.33 -43.51
C VAL A 892 29.24 -18.16 -44.05
N GLY A 893 30.58 -18.33 -44.03
CA GLY A 893 31.59 -17.31 -44.36
C GLY A 893 32.49 -17.01 -43.14
N ASP A 894 33.56 -17.74 -42.82
CA ASP A 894 34.72 -18.27 -43.58
C ASP A 894 35.93 -17.31 -43.67
N ALA A 895 37.14 -17.89 -43.62
CA ALA A 895 38.49 -17.31 -43.63
C ALA A 895 38.85 -16.29 -42.52
N GLY A 896 39.97 -16.39 -41.82
CA GLY A 896 41.06 -17.38 -41.84
C GLY A 896 42.40 -16.73 -41.44
N GLY A 897 43.36 -17.46 -40.84
CA GLY A 897 44.68 -16.89 -40.55
C GLY A 897 45.44 -17.35 -39.30
N ASP A 898 45.51 -18.66 -39.05
CA ASP A 898 46.67 -19.40 -38.52
C ASP A 898 47.67 -18.80 -37.50
N ASN A 899 47.94 -19.62 -36.46
CA ASN A 899 49.22 -19.79 -35.74
C ASN A 899 49.74 -18.63 -34.83
N SER A 900 50.21 -18.90 -33.60
CA SER A 900 50.35 -20.17 -32.86
C SER A 900 50.63 -19.97 -31.36
N ALA A 901 50.56 -21.07 -30.61
CA ALA A 901 51.18 -21.32 -29.29
C ALA A 901 50.65 -20.57 -28.04
N GLY A 902 50.01 -21.35 -27.15
CA GLY A 902 50.33 -21.32 -25.71
C GLY A 902 49.32 -20.67 -24.76
N ALA A 903 48.70 -21.51 -23.92
CA ALA A 903 47.99 -21.11 -22.69
C ALA A 903 48.98 -20.45 -21.68
N ASP A 904 48.56 -19.69 -20.66
CA ASP A 904 47.33 -19.85 -19.85
C ASP A 904 46.69 -18.54 -19.36
N ALA A 905 45.51 -18.68 -18.75
CA ALA A 905 44.54 -17.62 -18.46
C ALA A 905 44.96 -16.54 -17.44
N ALA A 906 44.57 -15.28 -17.73
CA ALA A 906 43.75 -14.44 -16.84
C ALA A 906 43.13 -13.26 -17.62
N ALA A 907 41.86 -12.94 -17.37
CA ALA A 907 41.12 -11.94 -18.16
C ALA A 907 41.55 -10.49 -17.87
N GLU A 908 42.10 -9.81 -18.89
CA GLU A 908 42.15 -8.34 -18.89
C GLU A 908 40.72 -7.77 -19.01
N THR A 909 40.41 -6.76 -18.19
CA THR A 909 39.08 -6.13 -18.14
C THR A 909 39.08 -4.77 -18.85
N PRO A 910 37.98 -4.39 -19.52
CA PRO A 910 37.92 -3.12 -20.26
C PRO A 910 38.00 -1.92 -19.31
N VAL A 911 38.78 -0.91 -19.71
CA VAL A 911 39.14 0.24 -18.88
C VAL A 911 37.93 1.09 -18.48
N TYR A 912 37.59 1.07 -17.18
CA TYR A 912 36.68 2.05 -16.58
C TYR A 912 37.45 3.32 -16.15
N ARG A 913 37.11 4.48 -16.74
CA ARG A 913 37.65 5.79 -16.30
C ARG A 913 37.04 6.19 -14.95
N GLY A 914 37.75 5.89 -13.86
CA GLY A 914 37.38 6.35 -12.52
C GLY A 914 37.45 7.89 -12.40
N PHE A 915 36.41 8.49 -11.80
CA PHE A 915 36.37 9.92 -11.50
C PHE A 915 37.12 10.17 -10.18
N VAL A 916 38.32 10.75 -10.25
CA VAL A 916 39.15 11.03 -9.07
C VAL A 916 38.76 12.39 -8.48
N ALA A 917 38.13 12.39 -7.31
CA ALA A 917 37.86 13.61 -6.55
C ALA A 917 39.19 14.21 -6.01
N PRO A 918 39.45 15.53 -6.19
CA PRO A 918 40.63 16.18 -5.63
C PRO A 918 40.62 16.21 -4.10
N ALA A 919 41.81 16.25 -3.49
CA ALA A 919 41.95 16.44 -2.05
C ALA A 919 41.62 17.89 -1.65
N TYR A 920 40.83 18.06 -0.58
CA TYR A 920 40.56 19.37 0.02
C TYR A 920 41.84 19.98 0.62
N PRO A 921 42.17 21.26 0.34
CA PRO A 921 43.21 21.98 1.06
C PRO A 921 42.76 22.28 2.49
N THR A 922 43.64 22.03 3.46
CA THR A 922 43.43 22.50 4.84
C THR A 922 43.58 24.02 4.90
N ALA A 923 42.52 24.73 5.29
CA ALA A 923 42.57 26.18 5.47
C ALA A 923 43.43 26.54 6.69
N ALA A 924 44.64 27.03 6.44
CA ALA A 924 45.46 27.68 7.47
C ALA A 924 44.93 29.11 7.73
N THR A 925 44.74 29.46 9.00
CA THR A 925 44.16 30.75 9.40
C THR A 925 45.23 31.83 9.57
N ASP A 926 45.56 32.57 8.52
CA ASP A 926 46.31 33.83 8.65
C ASP A 926 45.35 35.00 8.91
N LYS A 927 45.37 35.51 10.15
CA LYS A 927 44.75 36.78 10.53
C LYS A 927 45.83 37.83 10.79
N SER A 928 46.09 38.70 9.81
CA SER A 928 46.89 39.92 9.99
C SER A 928 46.60 40.98 8.92
N ALA A 929 45.33 41.39 8.80
CA ALA A 929 45.00 42.64 8.10
C ALA A 929 45.59 43.84 8.86
N GLN A 930 46.14 44.81 8.12
CA GLN A 930 46.74 46.02 8.67
C GLN A 930 45.66 46.99 9.21
N VAL A 931 46.03 47.79 10.20
CA VAL A 931 45.37 49.08 10.46
C VAL A 931 46.42 50.18 10.25
N SER A 932 46.18 51.02 9.25
CA SER A 932 46.88 52.29 9.04
C SER A 932 46.22 53.38 9.89
N GLY A 933 47.01 54.23 10.55
CA GLY A 933 46.52 55.37 11.32
C GLY A 933 47.63 56.36 11.64
N ASP A 934 47.45 57.61 11.21
CA ASP A 934 48.48 58.65 11.17
C ASP A 934 48.73 59.42 12.49
N GLN A 935 50.02 59.70 12.72
CA GLN A 935 50.59 61.00 13.18
C GLN A 935 50.30 61.59 14.58
N SER A 936 51.29 62.38 15.04
CA SER A 936 51.23 63.48 16.03
C SER A 936 51.05 63.16 17.53
N ASN A 937 52.15 62.81 18.20
CA ASN A 937 52.94 63.75 19.04
C ASN A 937 54.34 63.20 19.33
#